data_AF-A0AAW1R566-F1
#
_entry.id   AF-A0AAW1R566-F1
#
_cell.length_a   1.000
_cell.length_b   1.000
_cell.length_c   1.000
_cell.angle_alpha   90.00
_cell.angle_beta   90.00
_cell.angle_gamma   90.00
#
_symmetry.space_group_name_H-M   'P 1'
#
loop_
_entity.id
_entity.type
_entity.pdbx_description
1 polymer ?
#
loop_
_entity_poly.entity_id
_entity_poly.type
_entity_poly.pdbx_seq_one_letter_code
_entity_poly.pdbx_strand_id
1 'polypeptide(L)'
;MAFDPRRVPIPNLPGNHIYRAGEYRKTRPQTFTYVNGIPLVLDQGVAGSALPLSAFPGSPRKPADGAGDAAANANAASSIGLEEATANWKIGTQAATIQPALPAWVAFDRMVLRFYAYFKESVPECEEENFRIRACVLLYYLEDGSLSVVEPKQDNSGLDQGTFLKRHRIPKADGSEVVLADLRIGGQLELYSRVFVILACDPFTRKFMTREGIELAPDQAMPEDPHARLVKQKEAAQQALHQHKTAGRLTGDDPYKFFTNDRKVLRFNCYWDDSGSLYGDVRLYELHYYLADDTVEVVEVLGGNSGRDPFPRFLHRMRLPKTTPVIGARPLSAASRARQDQDVYTWQELRIGSPVQELRIGSPVRVYNRTMWLYDCDDFTRRWYRDKLGLGDAALAPRPLQALQKQARPPIQVPPNTSGIGSELDSLQNVYHLVPKAVQPDFNHFVQNDGKVLRFTGRMVDAPGGPVNDTDAERRFVVSYYLSDDSIQIFEPPLRNSGIAGGKFLERRKLVKPGSREEYNQHDMFMGARIAASGRTFELTDADDYTLKYMEAYRRLFPKSDYHLIISKLHAGIGAASAGERLRTAMLALDPEGSGSVPCADLQRTLAELGVGMTLHEVATVARQLSSGASHHQVSILGFLSAVDVQ
;
A
#
# COMPACT_ATOMS: atom_id res chain seq x y z
N MET A 1 -61.04 45.34 1.30
CA MET A 1 -59.85 44.91 2.09
C MET A 1 -58.71 44.73 1.11
N ALA A 2 -57.73 45.64 1.12
CA ALA A 2 -56.60 45.61 0.21
C ALA A 2 -55.61 44.52 0.64
N PHE A 3 -55.26 43.63 -0.29
CA PHE A 3 -54.18 42.65 -0.12
C PHE A 3 -52.84 43.39 -0.12
N ASP A 4 -52.07 43.28 0.97
CA ASP A 4 -50.66 43.74 1.02
C ASP A 4 -49.77 42.64 0.41
N PRO A 5 -49.17 42.84 -0.77
CA PRO A 5 -48.37 41.83 -1.46
C PRO A 5 -47.02 41.54 -0.78
N ARG A 6 -46.69 42.18 0.37
CA ARG A 6 -45.39 42.04 1.06
C ARG A 6 -45.38 41.04 2.22
N ARG A 7 -46.51 40.42 2.56
CA ARG A 7 -46.59 39.41 3.63
C ARG A 7 -47.37 38.19 3.18
N VAL A 8 -46.76 37.38 2.32
CA VAL A 8 -47.25 36.03 2.03
C VAL A 8 -46.69 35.08 3.09
N PRO A 9 -47.51 34.49 3.98
CA PRO A 9 -47.03 33.47 4.91
C PRO A 9 -46.62 32.23 4.12
N ILE A 10 -45.34 31.86 4.22
CA ILE A 10 -44.79 30.68 3.54
C ILE A 10 -44.94 29.46 4.46
N PRO A 11 -45.55 28.34 4.00
CA PRO A 11 -45.66 27.12 4.79
C PRO A 11 -44.29 26.53 5.14
N ASN A 12 -44.11 26.08 6.39
CA ASN A 12 -42.85 25.47 6.88
C ASN A 12 -42.69 24.01 6.44
N LEU A 13 -42.76 23.76 5.12
CA LEU A 13 -42.55 22.47 4.49
C LEU A 13 -41.13 22.40 3.88
N PRO A 14 -40.52 21.19 3.82
CA PRO A 14 -39.26 21.01 3.10
C PRO A 14 -39.41 21.49 1.63
N GLY A 15 -38.56 22.41 1.19
CA GLY A 15 -38.61 23.01 -0.15
C GLY A 15 -39.01 24.49 -0.18
N ASN A 16 -39.61 25.00 0.90
CA ASN A 16 -40.01 26.40 1.02
C ASN A 16 -38.97 27.29 1.72
N HIS A 17 -37.73 26.81 1.87
CA HIS A 17 -36.61 27.51 2.51
C HIS A 17 -35.52 27.84 1.50
N ILE A 18 -35.03 29.08 1.49
CA ILE A 18 -33.87 29.49 0.68
C ILE A 18 -32.61 29.13 1.46
N TYR A 19 -31.85 28.16 0.99
CA TYR A 19 -30.54 27.82 1.56
C TYR A 19 -29.53 28.93 1.27
N ARG A 20 -29.15 29.71 2.29
CA ARG A 20 -28.02 30.65 2.19
C ARG A 20 -26.71 29.92 2.48
N ALA A 21 -25.88 29.75 1.45
CA ALA A 21 -24.49 29.33 1.61
C ALA A 21 -23.65 30.52 2.11
N GLY A 22 -23.59 30.70 3.43
CA GLY A 22 -22.71 31.70 4.07
C GLY A 22 -21.94 31.07 5.22
N GLU A 23 -20.63 31.29 5.24
CA GLU A 23 -19.73 30.91 6.35
C GLU A 23 -20.03 31.76 7.59
N TYR A 24 -21.03 31.35 8.38
CA TYR A 24 -21.21 31.89 9.72
C TYR A 24 -20.24 31.19 10.68
N ARG A 25 -19.51 31.98 11.49
CA ARG A 25 -18.64 31.46 12.54
C ARG A 25 -19.50 30.80 13.63
N LYS A 26 -19.71 29.49 13.52
CA LYS A 26 -20.53 28.68 14.45
C LYS A 26 -19.77 28.43 15.76
N THR A 27 -19.68 29.43 16.64
CA THR A 27 -19.21 29.21 18.01
C THR A 27 -20.34 28.61 18.85
N ARG A 28 -20.11 27.45 19.47
CA ARG A 28 -21.09 26.85 20.40
C ARG A 28 -21.06 27.62 21.72
N PRO A 29 -22.16 28.23 22.17
CA PRO A 29 -22.22 28.84 23.49
C PRO A 29 -22.24 27.75 24.57
N GLN A 30 -21.54 27.96 25.68
CA GLN A 30 -21.57 27.08 26.85
C GLN A 30 -22.78 27.40 27.74
N THR A 31 -24.00 27.15 27.23
CA THR A 31 -25.24 27.31 28.01
C THR A 31 -25.51 26.15 28.96
N PHE A 32 -24.80 25.04 28.80
CA PHE A 32 -24.90 23.87 29.66
C PHE A 32 -23.52 23.48 30.17
N THR A 33 -23.34 23.47 31.49
CA THR A 33 -22.05 23.15 32.12
C THR A 33 -22.24 22.43 33.46
N TYR A 34 -21.21 21.69 33.89
CA TYR A 34 -21.18 21.07 35.21
C TYR A 34 -20.25 21.87 36.12
N VAL A 35 -20.78 22.31 37.26
CA VAL A 35 -19.98 22.94 38.32
C VAL A 35 -20.12 22.05 39.55
N ASN A 36 -18.99 21.49 40.01
CA ASN A 36 -18.94 20.60 41.18
C ASN A 36 -19.92 19.41 41.11
N GLY A 37 -20.07 18.80 39.93
CA GLY A 37 -20.90 17.61 39.73
C GLY A 37 -22.40 17.88 39.54
N ILE A 38 -22.83 19.15 39.57
CA ILE A 38 -24.23 19.55 39.37
C ILE A 38 -24.40 20.15 37.97
N PRO A 39 -25.37 19.69 37.15
CA PRO A 39 -25.66 20.28 35.86
C PRO A 39 -26.35 21.65 36.03
N LEU A 40 -25.79 22.67 35.39
CA LEU A 40 -26.31 24.04 35.37
C LEU A 40 -26.67 24.43 33.93
N VAL A 41 -27.87 24.98 33.75
CA VAL A 41 -28.35 25.57 32.49
C VAL A 41 -28.37 27.09 32.64
N LEU A 42 -27.70 27.81 31.75
CA LEU A 42 -27.63 29.27 31.71
C LEU A 42 -28.56 29.80 30.61
N ASP A 43 -29.40 30.77 30.94
CA ASP A 43 -30.41 31.36 30.03
C ASP A 43 -29.80 32.14 28.85
N GLN A 44 -28.53 32.55 28.93
CA GLN A 44 -27.83 33.21 27.83
C GLN A 44 -26.40 32.69 27.67
N GLY A 45 -26.04 32.38 26.43
CA GLY A 45 -24.70 31.92 26.07
C GLY A 45 -23.69 33.05 26.11
N VAL A 46 -22.62 32.91 26.90
CA VAL A 46 -21.49 33.85 26.87
C VAL A 46 -20.73 33.65 25.56
N ALA A 47 -20.98 34.51 24.58
CA ALA A 47 -20.26 34.53 23.33
C ALA A 47 -18.96 35.34 23.51
N GLY A 48 -17.82 34.64 23.38
CA GLY A 48 -16.49 35.17 23.05
C GLY A 48 -16.19 36.63 23.39
N SER A 49 -15.94 36.93 24.66
CA SER A 49 -15.00 37.96 25.06
C SER A 49 -14.34 37.49 26.36
N ALA A 50 -13.01 37.58 26.41
CA ALA A 50 -12.23 37.22 27.59
C ALA A 50 -12.73 38.06 28.77
N LEU A 51 -13.34 37.43 29.77
CA LEU A 51 -13.68 38.11 31.01
C LEU A 51 -12.41 38.21 31.88
N PRO A 52 -12.09 39.40 32.39
CA PRO A 52 -10.92 39.63 33.22
C PRO A 52 -11.09 38.92 34.57
N LEU A 53 -10.00 38.31 35.02
CA LEU A 53 -9.86 37.62 36.29
C LEU A 53 -9.85 38.61 37.47
N SER A 54 -10.88 39.44 37.65
CA SER A 54 -10.97 40.37 38.78
C SER A 54 -12.37 40.98 38.94
N ALA A 55 -13.32 40.20 39.45
CA ALA A 55 -14.50 40.74 40.14
C ALA A 55 -15.24 39.61 40.88
N PHE A 56 -14.72 39.16 42.02
CA PHE A 56 -15.52 38.85 43.22
C PHE A 56 -14.57 38.76 44.43
N PRO A 57 -14.87 39.45 45.56
CA PRO A 57 -14.01 39.46 46.73
C PRO A 57 -14.30 38.25 47.63
N GLY A 58 -13.23 37.59 48.11
CA GLY A 58 -13.31 36.58 49.17
C GLY A 58 -12.56 35.28 48.85
N SER A 59 -11.23 35.32 48.93
CA SER A 59 -10.39 34.13 49.09
C SER A 59 -10.40 33.70 50.57
N PRO A 60 -10.08 32.44 50.94
CA PRO A 60 -8.68 32.03 50.95
C PRO A 60 -8.38 30.77 50.14
N ARG A 61 -7.23 30.83 49.45
CA ARG A 61 -6.49 29.72 48.85
C ARG A 61 -6.25 28.61 49.88
N LYS A 62 -6.40 27.34 49.45
CA LYS A 62 -5.81 26.18 50.12
C LYS A 62 -4.41 25.93 49.51
N PRO A 63 -3.34 25.78 50.32
CA PRO A 63 -1.98 25.56 49.84
C PRO A 63 -1.71 24.10 49.49
N ALA A 64 -0.67 23.92 48.68
CA ALA A 64 -0.04 22.65 48.35
C ALA A 64 0.58 21.98 49.59
N ASP A 65 0.70 20.66 49.51
CA ASP A 65 1.34 19.79 50.47
C ASP A 65 2.79 20.18 50.78
N GLY A 66 3.14 20.17 52.07
CA GLY A 66 4.50 20.36 52.57
C GLY A 66 4.55 20.27 54.09
N ALA A 67 5.14 19.18 54.58
CA ALA A 67 5.25 18.79 55.98
C ALA A 67 6.08 19.76 56.85
N GLY A 68 5.80 19.80 58.16
CA GLY A 68 6.66 20.44 59.15
C GLY A 68 5.97 20.75 60.48
N ASP A 69 6.45 20.08 61.53
CA ASP A 69 6.05 20.05 62.93
C ASP A 69 5.72 21.37 63.66
N ALA A 70 4.93 21.18 64.74
CA ALA A 70 5.11 21.72 66.10
C ALA A 70 4.04 22.68 66.67
N ALA A 71 3.64 22.31 67.91
CA ALA A 71 3.25 23.15 69.05
C ALA A 71 1.81 23.71 69.18
N ALA A 72 1.11 23.08 70.14
CA ALA A 72 0.51 23.69 71.34
C ALA A 72 -0.76 24.56 71.26
N ASN A 73 -1.70 24.13 72.11
CA ASN A 73 -2.75 24.88 72.83
C ASN A 73 -3.98 25.42 72.09
N ALA A 74 -5.06 24.64 72.19
CA ALA A 74 -6.20 24.91 73.08
C ALA A 74 -6.52 26.40 73.36
N ASN A 75 -7.67 26.88 72.88
CA ASN A 75 -8.91 26.94 73.68
C ASN A 75 -10.01 27.78 72.99
N ALA A 76 -11.25 27.41 73.35
CA ALA A 76 -12.51 28.15 73.25
C ALA A 76 -13.16 28.27 71.86
N ALA A 77 -14.48 28.17 71.71
CA ALA A 77 -15.59 27.59 72.48
C ALA A 77 -16.82 27.86 71.62
N SER A 78 -17.76 26.91 71.53
CA SER A 78 -19.23 27.11 71.60
C SER A 78 -19.97 26.07 70.76
N SER A 79 -20.32 24.96 71.40
CA SER A 79 -21.59 24.29 71.10
C SER A 79 -22.26 23.99 72.42
N ILE A 80 -23.26 24.81 72.72
CA ILE A 80 -24.18 24.73 73.85
C ILE A 80 -24.93 23.39 73.75
N GLY A 81 -24.75 22.54 74.77
CA GLY A 81 -25.67 21.46 75.09
C GLY A 81 -26.73 21.95 76.09
N LEU A 82 -27.91 21.35 76.03
CA LEU A 82 -28.87 21.34 77.14
C LEU A 82 -28.87 19.94 77.74
N GLU A 83 -28.91 19.92 79.06
CA GLU A 83 -28.45 18.86 79.95
C GLU A 83 -29.47 17.73 80.19
N GLU A 84 -28.98 16.50 80.26
CA GLU A 84 -29.49 15.51 81.21
C GLU A 84 -28.59 15.53 82.44
N ALA A 85 -29.15 15.96 83.56
CA ALA A 85 -28.54 15.88 84.87
C ALA A 85 -28.86 14.53 85.50
N THR A 86 -27.86 13.74 85.85
CA THR A 86 -27.91 12.96 87.10
C THR A 86 -26.54 12.91 87.78
N ALA A 87 -26.57 13.30 89.04
CA ALA A 87 -25.48 13.32 89.99
C ALA A 87 -25.42 11.99 90.76
N ASN A 88 -24.21 11.62 91.18
CA ASN A 88 -23.95 10.60 92.19
C ASN A 88 -24.16 11.15 93.60
N TRP A 89 -24.72 10.36 94.53
CA TRP A 89 -24.11 10.14 95.87
C TRP A 89 -24.71 8.96 96.67
N LYS A 90 -23.79 8.10 97.12
CA LYS A 90 -23.57 7.41 98.43
C LYS A 90 -24.69 6.69 99.23
N ILE A 91 -24.42 5.38 99.40
CA ILE A 91 -24.50 4.46 100.56
C ILE A 91 -25.30 4.90 101.80
N GLY A 92 -26.33 4.11 102.10
CA GLY A 92 -26.97 3.98 103.42
C GLY A 92 -27.63 2.60 103.55
N THR A 93 -27.23 1.85 104.58
CA THR A 93 -27.78 0.55 104.99
C THR A 93 -29.24 0.70 105.41
N GLN A 94 -30.18 -0.09 104.87
CA GLN A 94 -31.32 -0.66 105.60
C GLN A 94 -32.25 -1.53 104.73
N ALA A 95 -32.67 -2.64 105.34
CA ALA A 95 -33.98 -3.29 105.30
C ALA A 95 -34.69 -3.49 103.95
N ALA A 96 -35.05 -4.75 103.69
CA ALA A 96 -36.00 -5.17 102.65
C ALA A 96 -37.27 -4.30 102.70
N THR A 97 -37.28 -3.28 101.85
CA THR A 97 -38.41 -2.39 101.66
C THR A 97 -39.35 -3.12 100.71
N ILE A 98 -40.51 -3.53 101.21
CA ILE A 98 -41.61 -4.01 100.36
C ILE A 98 -42.00 -2.82 99.49
N GLN A 99 -41.50 -2.80 98.25
CA GLN A 99 -41.89 -1.79 97.28
C GLN A 99 -43.36 -2.02 96.91
N PRO A 100 -44.20 -0.97 96.85
CA PRO A 100 -45.53 -1.11 96.30
C PRO A 100 -45.40 -1.64 94.87
N ALA A 101 -46.12 -2.70 94.53
CA ALA A 101 -46.12 -3.26 93.18
C ALA A 101 -46.58 -2.17 92.21
N LEU A 102 -45.63 -1.61 91.46
CA LEU A 102 -45.93 -0.65 90.40
C LEU A 102 -46.81 -1.36 89.35
N PRO A 103 -47.88 -0.72 88.86
CA PRO A 103 -48.67 -1.28 87.77
C PRO A 103 -47.79 -1.61 86.56
N ALA A 104 -48.12 -2.68 85.83
CA ALA A 104 -47.31 -3.19 84.71
C ALA A 104 -47.00 -2.13 83.65
N TRP A 105 -47.94 -1.24 83.36
CA TRP A 105 -47.77 -0.13 82.40
C TRP A 105 -46.76 0.93 82.84
N VAL A 106 -46.47 1.05 84.15
CA VAL A 106 -45.40 1.91 84.68
C VAL A 106 -44.10 1.15 84.82
N ALA A 107 -44.16 -0.09 85.33
CA ALA A 107 -42.99 -0.90 85.62
C ALA A 107 -42.23 -1.31 84.35
N PHE A 108 -42.95 -1.51 83.24
CA PHE A 108 -42.41 -1.98 81.97
C PHE A 108 -42.53 -0.95 80.84
N ASP A 109 -42.70 0.34 81.17
CA ASP A 109 -42.74 1.41 80.17
C ASP A 109 -41.51 1.34 79.26
N ARG A 110 -41.72 1.44 77.94
CA ARG A 110 -40.72 1.33 76.87
C ARG A 110 -39.93 0.02 76.81
N MET A 111 -40.24 -0.98 77.62
CA MET A 111 -39.61 -2.29 77.53
C MET A 111 -40.32 -3.15 76.48
N VAL A 112 -39.62 -3.43 75.38
CA VAL A 112 -40.15 -4.22 74.27
C VAL A 112 -39.26 -5.42 74.03
N LEU A 113 -39.87 -6.60 74.00
CA LEU A 113 -39.20 -7.83 73.66
C LEU A 113 -39.22 -8.02 72.15
N ARG A 114 -38.05 -8.23 71.58
CA ARG A 114 -37.87 -8.42 70.14
C ARG A 114 -37.45 -9.85 69.82
N PHE A 115 -38.20 -10.47 68.91
CA PHE A 115 -37.96 -11.81 68.37
C PHE A 115 -37.86 -11.75 66.84
N TYR A 116 -36.98 -12.57 66.28
CA TYR A 116 -36.84 -12.79 64.86
C TYR A 116 -37.53 -14.09 64.49
N ALA A 117 -38.43 -14.04 63.53
CA ALA A 117 -39.19 -15.18 63.05
C ALA A 117 -39.28 -15.18 61.53
N TYR A 118 -39.85 -16.23 60.98
CA TYR A 118 -40.29 -16.26 59.59
C TYR A 118 -41.61 -17.02 59.48
N PHE A 119 -42.31 -16.81 58.39
CA PHE A 119 -43.37 -17.70 57.96
C PHE A 119 -43.16 -18.09 56.49
N LYS A 120 -43.70 -19.25 56.09
CA LYS A 120 -43.64 -19.72 54.70
C LYS A 120 -44.92 -19.29 53.99
N GLU A 121 -44.76 -18.67 52.83
CA GLU A 121 -45.86 -18.30 51.93
C GLU A 121 -45.79 -19.19 50.69
N SER A 122 -46.88 -19.88 50.37
CA SER A 122 -46.96 -20.74 49.18
C SER A 122 -47.12 -19.88 47.93
N VAL A 123 -46.37 -20.16 46.87
CA VAL A 123 -46.40 -19.39 45.62
C VAL A 123 -46.86 -20.32 44.49
N PRO A 124 -48.12 -20.23 44.05
CA PRO A 124 -48.58 -20.98 42.89
C PRO A 124 -48.05 -20.35 41.60
N GLU A 125 -47.81 -21.18 40.57
CA GLU A 125 -47.55 -20.76 39.19
C GLU A 125 -46.27 -19.93 38.93
N CYS A 126 -45.19 -20.18 39.68
CA CYS A 126 -43.86 -19.64 39.38
C CYS A 126 -42.88 -20.76 39.01
N GLU A 127 -42.18 -20.64 37.88
CA GLU A 127 -41.15 -21.62 37.46
C GLU A 127 -39.91 -21.57 38.36
N GLU A 128 -39.64 -20.42 38.99
CA GLU A 128 -38.43 -20.18 39.79
C GLU A 128 -38.58 -20.59 41.27
N GLU A 129 -39.79 -20.53 41.86
CA GLU A 129 -40.04 -20.86 43.27
C GLU A 129 -41.42 -21.52 43.52
N ASN A 130 -41.50 -22.48 44.44
CA ASN A 130 -42.77 -23.10 44.89
C ASN A 130 -43.30 -22.50 46.21
N PHE A 131 -42.40 -21.95 47.03
CA PHE A 131 -42.72 -21.28 48.28
C PHE A 131 -41.63 -20.23 48.54
N ARG A 132 -41.99 -19.16 49.25
CA ARG A 132 -41.07 -18.11 49.69
C ARG A 132 -41.04 -18.00 51.20
N ILE A 133 -39.91 -17.55 51.72
CA ILE A 133 -39.69 -17.36 53.15
C ILE A 133 -39.69 -15.86 53.46
N ARG A 134 -40.65 -15.40 54.28
CA ARG A 134 -40.74 -13.99 54.69
C ARG A 134 -40.24 -13.82 56.11
N ALA A 135 -39.13 -13.12 56.25
CA ALA A 135 -38.55 -12.77 57.54
C ALA A 135 -39.42 -11.73 58.25
N CYS A 136 -39.66 -11.89 59.55
CA CYS A 136 -40.49 -11.01 60.35
C CYS A 136 -39.82 -10.75 61.71
N VAL A 137 -40.06 -9.57 62.25
CA VAL A 137 -39.65 -9.15 63.58
C VAL A 137 -40.90 -9.02 64.43
N LEU A 138 -41.03 -9.84 65.46
CA LEU A 138 -42.11 -9.77 66.43
C LEU A 138 -41.65 -8.88 67.58
N LEU A 139 -42.49 -7.91 67.93
CA LEU A 139 -42.29 -6.98 69.03
C LEU A 139 -43.42 -7.18 70.04
N TYR A 140 -43.08 -7.64 71.23
CA TYR A 140 -44.01 -7.83 72.34
C TYR A 140 -43.80 -6.74 73.38
N TYR A 141 -44.85 -5.98 73.67
CA TYR A 141 -44.81 -4.83 74.56
C TYR A 141 -45.20 -5.26 75.97
N LEU A 142 -44.27 -5.12 76.91
CA LEU A 142 -44.48 -5.59 78.29
C LEU A 142 -45.45 -4.73 79.10
N GLU A 143 -45.65 -3.47 78.68
CA GLU A 143 -46.55 -2.52 79.35
C GLU A 143 -48.02 -2.98 79.35
N ASP A 144 -48.46 -3.63 78.27
CA ASP A 144 -49.86 -3.97 78.05
C ASP A 144 -50.07 -5.38 77.47
N GLY A 145 -49.02 -6.15 77.21
CA GLY A 145 -49.09 -7.49 76.63
C GLY A 145 -49.49 -7.51 75.14
N SER A 146 -49.39 -6.38 74.44
CA SER A 146 -49.68 -6.31 73.00
C SER A 146 -48.52 -6.85 72.15
N LEU A 147 -48.84 -7.32 70.94
CA LEU A 147 -47.88 -7.81 69.97
C LEU A 147 -48.01 -7.03 68.65
N SER A 148 -46.89 -6.72 68.02
CA SER A 148 -46.84 -6.23 66.63
C SER A 148 -45.83 -7.03 65.82
N VAL A 149 -46.08 -7.19 64.53
CA VAL A 149 -45.21 -7.91 63.61
C VAL A 149 -44.78 -6.97 62.49
N VAL A 150 -43.48 -6.87 62.25
CA VAL A 150 -42.88 -6.00 61.25
C VAL A 150 -41.98 -6.80 60.35
N GLU A 151 -42.19 -6.73 59.05
CA GLU A 151 -41.30 -7.29 58.05
C GLU A 151 -40.23 -6.25 57.67
N PRO A 152 -38.93 -6.57 57.79
CA PRO A 152 -37.86 -5.68 57.38
C PRO A 152 -37.90 -5.47 55.87
N LYS A 153 -37.68 -4.22 55.43
CA LYS A 153 -37.62 -3.88 54.00
C LYS A 153 -36.34 -4.44 53.38
N GLN A 154 -36.48 -5.14 52.26
CA GLN A 154 -35.41 -5.71 51.46
C GLN A 154 -35.39 -5.06 50.07
N ASP A 155 -34.22 -4.59 49.65
CA ASP A 155 -34.05 -4.00 48.34
C ASP A 155 -34.40 -5.01 47.24
N ASN A 156 -35.13 -4.53 46.22
CA ASN A 156 -35.57 -5.34 45.07
C ASN A 156 -36.47 -6.55 45.39
N SER A 157 -37.09 -6.63 46.58
CA SER A 157 -37.99 -7.74 46.92
C SER A 157 -39.30 -7.75 46.13
N GLY A 158 -39.78 -6.59 45.65
CA GLY A 158 -41.03 -6.47 44.89
C GLY A 158 -42.31 -6.70 45.71
N LEU A 159 -42.19 -7.01 47.00
CA LEU A 159 -43.30 -7.19 47.94
C LEU A 159 -43.56 -5.90 48.72
N ASP A 160 -44.82 -5.68 49.12
CA ASP A 160 -45.16 -4.61 50.04
C ASP A 160 -44.70 -5.01 51.47
N GLN A 161 -43.66 -4.35 51.95
CA GLN A 161 -42.93 -4.66 53.18
C GLN A 161 -43.05 -3.53 54.20
N GLY A 162 -43.08 -3.89 55.48
CA GLY A 162 -43.19 -2.93 56.58
C GLY A 162 -44.01 -3.51 57.73
N THR A 163 -44.95 -2.74 58.27
CA THR A 163 -45.80 -3.23 59.37
C THR A 163 -46.75 -4.31 58.86
N PHE A 164 -46.48 -5.56 59.25
CA PHE A 164 -47.27 -6.73 58.83
C PHE A 164 -48.51 -6.92 59.71
N LEU A 165 -48.37 -6.69 61.02
CA LEU A 165 -49.47 -6.71 61.97
C LEU A 165 -49.33 -5.53 62.93
N LYS A 166 -50.38 -4.70 62.99
CA LYS A 166 -50.43 -3.52 63.88
C LYS A 166 -50.42 -3.96 65.34
N ARG A 167 -49.91 -3.10 66.22
CA ARG A 167 -49.86 -3.34 67.67
C ARG A 167 -51.27 -3.45 68.26
N HIS A 168 -51.58 -4.60 68.85
CA HIS A 168 -52.77 -4.84 69.68
C HIS A 168 -52.59 -6.17 70.44
N ARG A 169 -53.51 -6.48 71.36
CA ARG A 169 -53.53 -7.79 72.02
C ARG A 169 -54.12 -8.83 71.07
N ILE A 170 -53.37 -9.88 70.81
CA ILE A 170 -53.78 -10.90 69.83
C ILE A 170 -54.44 -12.07 70.55
N PRO A 171 -55.68 -12.42 70.20
CA PRO A 171 -56.31 -13.65 70.66
C PRO A 171 -55.74 -14.86 69.89
N LYS A 172 -55.47 -15.95 70.61
CA LYS A 172 -55.19 -17.28 70.05
C LYS A 172 -56.46 -17.90 69.49
N ALA A 173 -56.31 -19.02 68.75
CA ALA A 173 -57.44 -19.81 68.25
C ALA A 173 -58.43 -20.24 69.36
N ASP A 174 -57.93 -20.48 70.57
CA ASP A 174 -58.73 -20.88 71.74
C ASP A 174 -59.39 -19.70 72.49
N GLY A 175 -59.24 -18.47 71.99
CA GLY A 175 -59.80 -17.25 72.60
C GLY A 175 -59.01 -16.66 73.77
N SER A 176 -57.93 -17.31 74.22
CA SER A 176 -56.97 -16.75 75.19
C SER A 176 -55.97 -15.81 74.53
N GLU A 177 -55.43 -14.81 75.25
CA GLU A 177 -54.43 -13.89 74.70
C GLU A 177 -53.04 -14.54 74.60
N VAL A 178 -52.22 -14.08 73.66
CA VAL A 178 -50.80 -14.48 73.55
C VAL A 178 -50.01 -13.94 74.76
N VAL A 179 -49.37 -14.84 75.50
CA VAL A 179 -48.57 -14.53 76.68
C VAL A 179 -47.08 -14.81 76.43
N LEU A 180 -46.23 -14.25 77.29
CA LEU A 180 -44.77 -14.40 77.23
C LEU A 180 -44.31 -15.86 77.12
N ALA A 181 -45.01 -16.78 77.77
CA ALA A 181 -44.68 -18.22 77.77
C ALA A 181 -44.80 -18.89 76.38
N ASP A 182 -45.56 -18.29 75.46
CA ASP A 182 -45.77 -18.81 74.10
C ASP A 182 -44.63 -18.41 73.15
N LEU A 183 -43.82 -17.41 73.52
CA LEU A 183 -42.75 -16.86 72.69
C LEU A 183 -41.42 -17.60 72.91
N ARG A 184 -41.36 -18.85 72.43
CA ARG A 184 -40.19 -19.73 72.56
C ARG A 184 -39.40 -19.81 71.26
N ILE A 185 -38.07 -19.81 71.34
CA ILE A 185 -37.20 -20.04 70.19
C ILE A 185 -37.35 -21.49 69.70
N GLY A 186 -37.57 -21.67 68.39
CA GLY A 186 -37.97 -22.92 67.75
C GLY A 186 -39.47 -23.22 67.84
N GLY A 187 -40.23 -22.42 68.60
CA GLY A 187 -41.67 -22.54 68.74
C GLY A 187 -42.43 -22.00 67.53
N GLN A 188 -43.61 -22.58 67.31
CA GLN A 188 -44.56 -22.13 66.30
C GLN A 188 -45.64 -21.27 66.97
N LEU A 189 -45.82 -20.04 66.49
CA LEU A 189 -46.82 -19.09 66.96
C LEU A 189 -47.81 -18.83 65.84
N GLU A 190 -49.05 -19.28 66.01
CA GLU A 190 -50.12 -19.00 65.06
C GLU A 190 -50.78 -17.66 65.35
N LEU A 191 -50.72 -16.73 64.40
CA LEU A 191 -51.36 -15.42 64.46
C LEU A 191 -52.21 -15.24 63.20
N TYR A 192 -53.53 -15.06 63.34
CA TYR A 192 -54.45 -14.82 62.23
C TYR A 192 -54.26 -15.79 61.04
N SER A 193 -54.28 -17.10 61.34
CA SER A 193 -54.14 -18.19 60.37
C SER A 193 -52.78 -18.24 59.64
N ARG A 194 -51.74 -17.63 60.20
CA ARG A 194 -50.36 -17.74 59.75
C ARG A 194 -49.48 -18.27 60.87
N VAL A 195 -48.66 -19.25 60.56
CA VAL A 195 -47.75 -19.88 61.53
C VAL A 195 -46.37 -19.23 61.40
N PHE A 196 -45.97 -18.51 62.44
CA PHE A 196 -44.65 -17.90 62.58
C PHE A 196 -43.72 -18.83 63.36
N VAL A 197 -42.55 -19.10 62.82
CA VAL A 197 -41.51 -19.87 63.50
C VAL A 197 -40.49 -18.90 64.06
N ILE A 198 -40.38 -18.84 65.39
CA ILE A 198 -39.43 -17.95 66.07
C ILE A 198 -38.04 -18.58 66.01
N LEU A 199 -37.07 -17.88 65.40
CA LEU A 199 -35.71 -18.36 65.17
C LEU A 199 -34.71 -17.85 66.21
N ALA A 200 -34.81 -16.56 66.54
CA ALA A 200 -33.83 -15.90 67.40
C ALA A 200 -34.51 -14.81 68.23
N CYS A 201 -33.83 -14.35 69.26
CA CYS A 201 -34.29 -13.23 70.08
C CYS A 201 -33.17 -12.21 70.27
N ASP A 202 -33.53 -10.96 70.56
CA ASP A 202 -32.56 -9.93 70.86
C ASP A 202 -31.82 -10.21 72.19
N PRO A 203 -30.56 -9.78 72.38
CA PRO A 203 -29.82 -10.03 73.62
C PRO A 203 -30.51 -9.48 74.88
N PHE A 204 -31.26 -8.37 74.75
CA PHE A 204 -32.10 -7.84 75.83
C PHE A 204 -33.24 -8.80 76.17
N THR A 205 -33.97 -9.27 75.15
CA THR A 205 -35.07 -10.22 75.28
C THR A 205 -34.64 -11.51 75.95
N ARG A 206 -33.45 -12.03 75.58
CA ARG A 206 -32.87 -13.24 76.17
C ARG A 206 -32.63 -13.08 77.67
N LYS A 207 -32.00 -11.97 78.09
CA LYS A 207 -31.73 -11.67 79.50
C LYS A 207 -33.03 -11.50 80.31
N PHE A 208 -34.03 -10.85 79.73
CA PHE A 208 -35.33 -10.64 80.35
C PHE A 208 -36.08 -11.97 80.57
N MET A 209 -36.17 -12.82 79.54
CA MET A 209 -36.83 -14.12 79.64
C MET A 209 -36.15 -15.04 80.67
N THR A 210 -34.81 -15.05 80.74
CA THR A 210 -34.09 -15.79 81.78
C THR A 210 -34.40 -15.28 83.18
N ARG A 211 -34.57 -13.96 83.36
CA ARG A 211 -34.95 -13.36 84.66
C ARG A 211 -36.36 -13.76 85.08
N GLU A 212 -37.29 -13.88 84.14
CA GLU A 212 -38.67 -14.34 84.37
C GLU A 212 -38.80 -15.87 84.50
N GLY A 213 -37.67 -16.61 84.52
CA GLY A 213 -37.64 -18.06 84.69
C GLY A 213 -37.97 -18.86 83.42
N ILE A 214 -37.96 -18.23 82.25
CA ILE A 214 -38.20 -18.86 80.94
C ILE A 214 -36.85 -19.01 80.22
N GLU A 215 -36.29 -20.23 80.25
CA GLU A 215 -35.06 -20.53 79.50
C GLU A 215 -35.34 -20.68 78.00
N LEU A 216 -34.75 -19.79 77.20
CA LEU A 216 -34.86 -19.84 75.74
C LEU A 216 -33.74 -20.69 75.13
N ALA A 217 -34.11 -21.52 74.14
CA ALA A 217 -33.20 -22.29 73.31
C ALA A 217 -32.13 -21.40 72.59
N PRO A 218 -31.01 -21.98 72.10
CA PRO A 218 -30.08 -21.25 71.25
C PRO A 218 -30.73 -20.77 69.95
N ASP A 219 -30.21 -19.66 69.40
CA ASP A 219 -30.71 -19.08 68.15
C ASP A 219 -30.53 -20.05 66.97
N GLN A 220 -31.53 -20.12 66.09
CA GLN A 220 -31.56 -20.95 64.90
C GLN A 220 -31.27 -20.12 63.64
N ALA A 221 -30.58 -20.71 62.67
CA ALA A 221 -30.31 -20.07 61.39
C ALA A 221 -31.60 -19.95 60.55
N MET A 222 -31.72 -18.87 59.78
CA MET A 222 -32.79 -18.73 58.80
C MET A 222 -32.70 -19.88 57.78
N PRO A 223 -33.79 -20.61 57.50
CA PRO A 223 -33.82 -21.61 56.44
C PRO A 223 -33.51 -20.98 55.07
N GLU A 224 -32.83 -21.74 54.22
CA GLU A 224 -32.48 -21.28 52.88
C GLU A 224 -33.73 -21.17 51.99
N ASP A 225 -33.91 -20.00 51.39
CA ASP A 225 -34.99 -19.69 50.46
C ASP A 225 -34.57 -20.02 49.00
N PRO A 226 -35.35 -20.82 48.24
CA PRO A 226 -35.02 -21.17 46.87
C PRO A 226 -34.77 -19.95 45.97
N HIS A 227 -35.56 -18.89 46.14
CA HIS A 227 -35.43 -17.65 45.38
C HIS A 227 -34.15 -16.88 45.77
N ALA A 228 -33.85 -16.73 47.07
CA ALA A 228 -32.61 -16.12 47.53
C ALA A 228 -31.34 -16.82 46.98
N ARG A 229 -31.37 -18.15 46.81
CA ARG A 229 -30.26 -18.90 46.20
C ARG A 229 -30.08 -18.56 44.72
N LEU A 230 -31.17 -18.44 43.98
CA LEU A 230 -31.19 -18.15 42.55
C LEU A 230 -30.71 -16.72 42.27
N VAL A 231 -31.12 -15.74 43.09
CA VAL A 231 -30.65 -14.35 43.01
C VAL A 231 -29.13 -14.27 43.21
N LYS A 232 -28.59 -14.92 44.25
CA LYS A 232 -27.14 -14.95 44.49
C LYS A 232 -26.36 -15.55 43.32
N GLN A 233 -26.88 -16.60 42.68
CA GLN A 233 -26.26 -17.19 41.49
C GLN A 233 -26.28 -16.21 40.29
N LYS A 234 -27.41 -15.54 40.06
CA LYS A 234 -27.54 -14.52 39.00
C LYS A 234 -26.58 -13.34 39.24
N GLU A 235 -26.46 -12.84 40.47
CA GLU A 235 -25.55 -11.76 40.83
C GLU A 235 -24.07 -12.14 40.69
N ALA A 236 -23.68 -13.33 41.15
CA ALA A 236 -22.31 -13.82 40.99
C ALA A 236 -21.93 -13.97 39.52
N ALA A 237 -22.84 -14.46 38.68
CA ALA A 237 -22.65 -14.55 37.23
C ALA A 237 -22.50 -13.15 36.58
N GLN A 238 -23.29 -12.16 37.02
CA GLN A 238 -23.19 -10.78 36.54
C GLN A 238 -21.88 -10.11 36.96
N GLN A 239 -21.41 -10.34 38.20
CA GLN A 239 -20.13 -9.81 38.68
C GLN A 239 -18.95 -10.44 37.93
N ALA A 240 -18.98 -11.75 37.68
CA ALA A 240 -17.97 -12.42 36.85
C ALA A 240 -17.94 -11.86 35.41
N LEU A 241 -19.12 -11.56 34.84
CA LEU A 241 -19.22 -10.91 33.52
C LEU A 241 -18.64 -9.49 33.53
N HIS A 242 -18.84 -8.73 34.60
CA HIS A 242 -18.32 -7.37 34.74
C HIS A 242 -16.79 -7.34 34.84
N GLN A 243 -16.20 -8.26 35.62
CA GLN A 243 -14.74 -8.45 35.70
C GLN A 243 -14.14 -8.81 34.33
N HIS A 244 -14.82 -9.64 33.54
CA HIS A 244 -14.40 -9.99 32.18
C HIS A 244 -14.42 -8.80 31.21
N LYS A 245 -15.37 -7.86 31.36
CA LYS A 245 -15.44 -6.64 30.52
C LYS A 245 -14.29 -5.68 30.82
N THR A 246 -13.85 -5.59 32.07
CA THR A 246 -12.71 -4.76 32.47
C THR A 246 -11.39 -5.40 32.05
N ALA A 247 -11.29 -6.72 32.11
CA ALA A 247 -10.12 -7.47 31.63
C ALA A 247 -9.93 -7.38 30.10
N GLY A 248 -11.00 -7.24 29.30
CA GLY A 248 -10.90 -7.03 27.85
C GLY A 248 -10.25 -5.71 27.42
N ARG A 249 -10.06 -4.75 28.34
CA ARG A 249 -9.22 -3.55 28.13
C ARG A 249 -7.75 -3.75 28.50
N LEU A 250 -7.42 -4.84 29.22
CA LEU A 250 -6.09 -5.15 29.74
C LEU A 250 -5.46 -6.37 29.04
N THR A 251 -6.16 -7.02 28.11
CA THR A 251 -5.59 -8.05 27.23
C THR A 251 -4.61 -7.41 26.24
N GLY A 252 -3.38 -7.20 26.69
CA GLY A 252 -2.14 -7.54 25.97
C GLY A 252 -1.68 -6.70 24.77
N ASP A 253 -2.50 -5.83 24.18
CA ASP A 253 -2.02 -4.93 23.14
C ASP A 253 -1.43 -3.68 23.80
N ASP A 254 -0.11 -3.63 23.88
CA ASP A 254 0.66 -2.51 24.40
C ASP A 254 0.25 -1.23 23.64
N PRO A 255 -0.45 -0.27 24.28
CA PRO A 255 -0.92 0.94 23.60
C PRO A 255 0.26 1.71 22.97
N TYR A 256 1.46 1.51 23.52
CA TYR A 256 2.70 2.07 22.98
C TYR A 256 2.98 1.64 21.53
N LYS A 257 2.66 0.39 21.17
CA LYS A 257 2.83 -0.12 19.79
C LYS A 257 1.91 0.61 18.82
N PHE A 258 0.65 0.79 19.20
CA PHE A 258 -0.32 1.53 18.40
C PHE A 258 0.15 2.97 18.17
N PHE A 259 0.53 3.69 19.23
CA PHE A 259 0.98 5.08 19.10
C PHE A 259 2.27 5.24 18.30
N THR A 260 3.23 4.31 18.46
CA THR A 260 4.52 4.38 17.76
C THR A 260 4.38 4.09 16.26
N ASN A 261 3.46 3.19 15.91
CA ASN A 261 3.30 2.67 14.55
C ASN A 261 1.99 3.10 13.88
N ASP A 262 1.29 4.08 14.43
CA ASP A 262 0.07 4.62 13.83
C ASP A 262 0.34 5.07 12.38
N ARG A 263 -0.57 4.71 11.48
CA ARG A 263 -0.51 4.97 10.02
C ARG A 263 0.73 4.40 9.28
N LYS A 264 1.55 3.57 9.91
CA LYS A 264 2.66 2.88 9.24
C LYS A 264 2.16 1.54 8.68
N VAL A 265 2.12 1.44 7.35
CA VAL A 265 1.64 0.25 6.63
C VAL A 265 2.73 -0.23 5.70
N LEU A 266 3.08 -1.51 5.78
CA LEU A 266 3.97 -2.15 4.82
C LEU A 266 3.12 -2.68 3.67
N ARG A 267 3.36 -2.16 2.46
CA ARG A 267 2.70 -2.62 1.24
C ARG A 267 3.62 -3.52 0.44
N PHE A 268 3.08 -4.67 0.02
CA PHE A 268 3.71 -5.64 -0.86
C PHE A 268 2.83 -5.91 -2.07
N ASN A 269 3.45 -6.09 -3.22
CA ASN A 269 2.76 -6.59 -4.39
C ASN A 269 2.99 -8.10 -4.45
N CYS A 270 1.89 -8.83 -4.59
CA CYS A 270 1.92 -10.27 -4.68
C CYS A 270 1.12 -10.80 -5.86
N TYR A 271 1.40 -12.05 -6.21
CA TYR A 271 0.58 -12.79 -7.15
C TYR A 271 0.22 -14.15 -6.58
N TRP A 272 -0.94 -14.64 -6.99
CA TRP A 272 -1.36 -16.00 -6.74
C TRP A 272 -1.43 -16.71 -8.08
N ASP A 273 -0.65 -17.77 -8.21
CA ASP A 273 -0.67 -18.63 -9.39
C ASP A 273 -1.63 -19.80 -9.13
N ASP A 274 -2.77 -19.77 -9.84
CA ASP A 274 -3.74 -20.86 -9.88
C ASP A 274 -3.74 -21.58 -11.23
N SER A 275 -2.73 -21.36 -12.10
CA SER A 275 -2.76 -21.86 -13.49
C SER A 275 -2.83 -23.38 -13.62
N GLY A 276 -2.55 -24.13 -12.55
CA GLY A 276 -2.73 -25.58 -12.50
C GLY A 276 -4.18 -26.05 -12.36
N SER A 277 -5.10 -25.16 -11.98
CA SER A 277 -6.53 -25.43 -11.88
C SER A 277 -7.21 -25.29 -13.25
N LEU A 278 -8.30 -26.05 -13.48
CA LEU A 278 -9.02 -26.11 -14.77
C LEU A 278 -9.40 -24.75 -15.38
N TYR A 279 -9.71 -23.77 -14.54
CA TYR A 279 -10.05 -22.39 -14.93
C TYR A 279 -9.18 -21.36 -14.20
N GLY A 280 -8.03 -21.80 -13.69
CA GLY A 280 -7.18 -20.94 -12.90
C GLY A 280 -6.29 -20.06 -13.76
N ASP A 281 -5.94 -18.91 -13.21
CA ASP A 281 -5.14 -17.88 -13.84
C ASP A 281 -4.21 -17.24 -12.82
N VAL A 282 -3.19 -16.53 -13.32
CA VAL A 282 -2.28 -15.78 -12.46
C VAL A 282 -2.92 -14.45 -12.12
N ARG A 283 -3.14 -14.22 -10.83
CA ARG A 283 -3.85 -13.05 -10.30
C ARG A 283 -2.92 -12.16 -9.50
N LEU A 284 -3.10 -10.85 -9.63
CA LEU A 284 -2.32 -9.85 -8.91
C LEU A 284 -3.08 -9.33 -7.69
N TYR A 285 -2.34 -9.16 -6.59
CA TYR A 285 -2.85 -8.69 -5.31
C TYR A 285 -1.90 -7.69 -4.69
N GLU A 286 -2.44 -6.81 -3.84
CA GLU A 286 -1.69 -5.97 -2.91
C GLU A 286 -1.94 -6.47 -1.49
N LEU A 287 -0.86 -6.69 -0.74
CA LEU A 287 -0.89 -7.09 0.66
C LEU A 287 -0.45 -5.92 1.52
N HIS A 288 -1.34 -5.48 2.42
CA HIS A 288 -1.08 -4.44 3.40
C HIS A 288 -0.88 -5.06 4.78
N TYR A 289 0.25 -4.76 5.42
CA TYR A 289 0.52 -5.14 6.81
C TYR A 289 0.53 -3.89 7.69
N TYR A 290 -0.38 -3.85 8.66
CA TYR A 290 -0.52 -2.73 9.58
C TYR A 290 0.35 -2.94 10.82
N LEU A 291 1.38 -2.10 10.99
CA LEU A 291 2.34 -2.23 12.10
C LEU A 291 1.76 -1.87 13.48
N ALA A 292 0.60 -1.21 13.50
CA ALA A 292 -0.08 -0.79 14.73
C ALA A 292 -0.73 -1.97 15.48
N ASP A 293 -1.24 -2.97 14.76
CA ASP A 293 -2.05 -4.07 15.32
C ASP A 293 -1.71 -5.47 14.75
N ASP A 294 -0.66 -5.57 13.94
CA ASP A 294 -0.20 -6.78 13.23
C ASP A 294 -1.27 -7.43 12.36
N THR A 295 -2.15 -6.62 11.77
CA THR A 295 -3.19 -7.11 10.88
C THR A 295 -2.75 -7.05 9.42
N VAL A 296 -3.27 -7.98 8.63
CA VAL A 296 -3.06 -8.10 7.19
C VAL A 296 -4.39 -7.85 6.48
N GLU A 297 -4.33 -7.09 5.40
CA GLU A 297 -5.41 -6.90 4.44
C GLU A 297 -4.89 -7.25 3.05
N VAL A 298 -5.73 -7.91 2.25
CA VAL A 298 -5.36 -8.29 0.87
C VAL A 298 -6.39 -7.70 -0.08
N VAL A 299 -5.91 -6.95 -1.07
CA VAL A 299 -6.71 -6.26 -2.09
C VAL A 299 -6.39 -6.88 -3.45
N GLU A 300 -7.42 -7.16 -4.27
CA GLU A 300 -7.21 -7.65 -5.63
C GLU A 300 -6.93 -6.49 -6.57
N VAL A 301 -5.87 -6.59 -7.38
CA VAL A 301 -5.53 -5.60 -8.39
C VAL A 301 -6.10 -6.07 -9.72
N LEU A 302 -7.19 -5.44 -10.16
CA LEU A 302 -7.85 -5.75 -11.41
C LEU A 302 -7.25 -4.93 -12.55
N GLY A 303 -6.81 -5.62 -13.61
CA GLY A 303 -6.44 -4.97 -14.86
C GLY A 303 -7.66 -4.44 -15.62
N GLY A 304 -7.45 -3.47 -16.53
CA GLY A 304 -8.50 -3.01 -17.44
C GLY A 304 -9.06 -4.17 -18.27
N ASN A 305 -10.37 -4.23 -18.45
CA ASN A 305 -11.08 -5.29 -19.17
C ASN A 305 -10.80 -6.70 -18.63
N SER A 306 -10.63 -6.86 -17.31
CA SER A 306 -10.40 -8.17 -16.66
C SER A 306 -11.60 -9.13 -16.74
N GLY A 307 -12.81 -8.61 -16.96
CA GLY A 307 -14.05 -9.38 -16.96
C GLY A 307 -14.51 -9.84 -15.57
N ARG A 308 -13.88 -9.35 -14.50
CA ARG A 308 -14.23 -9.67 -13.11
C ARG A 308 -14.98 -8.52 -12.45
N ASP A 309 -15.90 -8.87 -11.56
CA ASP A 309 -16.64 -7.91 -10.74
C ASP A 309 -15.67 -7.18 -9.78
N PRO A 310 -15.64 -5.83 -9.77
CA PRO A 310 -14.74 -5.07 -8.92
C PRO A 310 -15.10 -5.18 -7.43
N PHE A 311 -14.47 -6.13 -6.74
CA PHE A 311 -14.50 -6.20 -5.29
C PHE A 311 -13.33 -5.41 -4.67
N PRO A 312 -13.59 -4.48 -3.74
CA PRO A 312 -12.55 -3.60 -3.19
C PRO A 312 -11.57 -4.33 -2.27
N ARG A 313 -11.92 -5.51 -1.75
CA ARG A 313 -11.07 -6.31 -0.86
C ARG A 313 -11.23 -7.79 -1.17
N PHE A 314 -10.11 -8.50 -1.16
CA PHE A 314 -10.07 -9.96 -1.25
C PHE A 314 -10.12 -10.59 0.15
N LEU A 315 -9.35 -10.06 1.10
CA LEU A 315 -9.36 -10.45 2.51
C LEU A 315 -9.58 -9.22 3.39
N HIS A 316 -10.55 -9.31 4.31
CA HIS A 316 -10.75 -8.27 5.31
C HIS A 316 -9.55 -8.16 6.26
N ARG A 317 -9.29 -6.94 6.78
CA ARG A 317 -8.23 -6.67 7.74
C ARG A 317 -8.36 -7.57 8.98
N MET A 318 -7.39 -8.45 9.18
CA MET A 318 -7.34 -9.36 10.32
C MET A 318 -5.92 -9.85 10.60
N ARG A 319 -5.66 -10.36 11.81
CA ARG A 319 -4.43 -11.10 12.10
C ARG A 319 -4.42 -12.39 11.28
N LEU A 320 -3.46 -12.54 10.38
CA LEU A 320 -3.40 -13.65 9.44
C LEU A 320 -2.75 -14.89 10.09
N PRO A 321 -3.49 -15.99 10.33
CA PRO A 321 -2.91 -17.21 10.86
C PRO A 321 -2.06 -17.93 9.81
N LYS A 322 -0.90 -18.48 10.20
CA LYS A 322 -0.03 -19.28 9.33
C LYS A 322 -0.63 -20.63 8.99
N THR A 323 -1.33 -21.23 9.96
CA THR A 323 -2.02 -22.52 9.81
C THR A 323 -3.50 -22.28 9.71
N THR A 324 -4.14 -22.82 8.68
CA THR A 324 -5.59 -22.80 8.57
C THR A 324 -6.19 -23.63 9.71
N PRO A 325 -7.05 -23.06 10.58
CA PRO A 325 -7.68 -23.82 11.65
C PRO A 325 -8.55 -24.94 11.05
N VAL A 326 -8.46 -26.14 11.62
CA VAL A 326 -9.25 -27.29 11.17
C VAL A 326 -10.74 -26.98 11.37
N ILE A 327 -11.48 -26.86 10.27
CA ILE A 327 -12.92 -26.60 10.27
C ILE A 327 -13.61 -27.94 10.60
N GLY A 328 -13.89 -28.17 11.89
CA GLY A 328 -14.49 -29.43 12.36
C GLY A 328 -15.54 -29.32 13.48
N ALA A 329 -15.72 -28.17 14.14
CA ALA A 329 -16.70 -28.07 15.23
C ALA A 329 -17.23 -26.65 15.41
N ARG A 330 -18.31 -26.30 14.69
CA ARG A 330 -19.04 -25.01 14.75
C ARG A 330 -18.15 -23.78 14.43
N PRO A 331 -18.71 -22.66 13.94
CA PRO A 331 -17.95 -21.42 13.89
C PRO A 331 -17.51 -21.07 15.32
N LEU A 332 -16.20 -21.14 15.59
CA LEU A 332 -15.67 -20.76 16.89
C LEU A 332 -16.12 -19.33 17.19
N SER A 333 -16.77 -19.15 18.35
CA SER A 333 -17.12 -17.82 18.86
C SER A 333 -15.86 -16.94 18.89
N ALA A 334 -16.00 -15.61 18.80
CA ALA A 334 -14.86 -14.70 18.88
C ALA A 334 -13.98 -14.97 20.12
N ALA A 335 -14.60 -15.38 21.24
CA ALA A 335 -13.93 -15.80 22.46
C ALA A 335 -13.16 -17.12 22.33
N SER A 336 -13.65 -18.07 21.52
CA SER A 336 -12.97 -19.34 21.26
C SER A 336 -11.75 -19.14 20.33
N ARG A 337 -11.83 -18.21 19.37
CA ARG A 337 -10.70 -17.83 18.49
C ARG A 337 -9.58 -17.14 19.25
N ALA A 338 -9.93 -16.27 20.21
CA ALA A 338 -8.95 -15.57 21.05
C ALA A 338 -8.23 -16.47 22.06
N ARG A 339 -8.75 -17.68 22.34
CA ARG A 339 -8.13 -18.66 23.26
C ARG A 339 -7.17 -19.62 22.57
N GLN A 340 -7.20 -19.72 21.25
CA GLN A 340 -6.18 -20.46 20.52
C GLN A 340 -5.00 -19.54 20.31
N ASP A 341 -3.85 -19.94 20.84
CA ASP A 341 -2.55 -19.33 20.56
C ASP A 341 -2.21 -19.64 19.09
N GLN A 342 -2.77 -18.84 18.18
CA GLN A 342 -2.58 -19.02 16.75
C GLN A 342 -1.25 -18.37 16.37
N ASP A 343 -0.39 -19.12 15.68
CA ASP A 343 0.83 -18.57 15.10
C ASP A 343 0.44 -17.65 13.92
N VAL A 344 0.62 -16.34 14.12
CA VAL A 344 0.23 -15.27 13.18
C VAL A 344 1.46 -14.77 12.44
N TYR A 345 1.31 -14.39 11.17
CA TYR A 345 2.40 -13.77 10.42
C TYR A 345 2.85 -12.46 11.07
N THR A 346 4.16 -12.35 11.29
CA THR A 346 4.79 -11.10 11.71
C THR A 346 5.49 -10.43 10.52
N TRP A 347 5.60 -9.10 10.52
CA TRP A 347 6.31 -8.38 9.47
C TRP A 347 7.73 -8.93 9.19
N GLN A 348 8.46 -9.41 10.20
CA GLN A 348 9.81 -9.96 10.01
C GLN A 348 9.88 -11.19 9.08
N GLU A 349 8.76 -11.91 8.97
CA GLU A 349 8.62 -13.14 8.18
C GLU A 349 8.14 -12.85 6.75
N LEU A 350 7.50 -11.70 6.53
CA LEU A 350 7.09 -11.23 5.20
C LEU A 350 8.31 -10.74 4.44
N ARG A 351 8.74 -11.49 3.41
CA ARG A 351 9.92 -11.17 2.60
C ARG A 351 9.65 -11.47 1.13
N ILE A 352 10.23 -10.67 0.23
CA ILE A 352 10.17 -10.90 -1.22
C ILE A 352 10.92 -12.18 -1.56
N GLY A 353 10.31 -13.09 -2.33
CA GLY A 353 10.86 -14.42 -2.63
C GLY A 353 10.40 -15.00 -3.95
N SER A 354 11.21 -15.89 -4.52
CA SER A 354 10.91 -16.66 -5.74
C SER A 354 10.95 -18.16 -5.43
N PRO A 355 10.13 -19.00 -6.11
CA PRO A 355 10.22 -20.46 -6.01
C PRO A 355 11.52 -21.06 -6.55
N VAL A 356 12.37 -20.28 -7.25
CA VAL A 356 13.44 -20.83 -8.11
C VAL A 356 14.82 -20.90 -7.44
N GLN A 357 15.01 -20.36 -6.24
CA GLN A 357 16.31 -20.47 -5.55
C GLN A 357 16.15 -20.88 -4.09
N GLU A 358 16.49 -22.15 -3.88
CA GLU A 358 16.86 -22.74 -2.61
C GLU A 358 17.81 -21.82 -1.83
N LEU A 359 17.63 -21.76 -0.51
CA LEU A 359 18.42 -21.00 0.46
C LEU A 359 18.16 -19.48 0.53
N ARG A 360 17.18 -19.15 1.39
CA ARG A 360 17.09 -17.91 2.19
C ARG A 360 16.91 -16.62 1.38
N ILE A 361 15.66 -16.32 1.02
CA ILE A 361 14.97 -15.03 1.22
C ILE A 361 13.59 -15.12 0.52
N GLY A 362 12.51 -15.02 1.32
CA GLY A 362 11.12 -14.91 0.89
C GLY A 362 10.33 -16.23 0.88
N SER A 363 9.72 -16.55 2.04
CA SER A 363 8.75 -17.63 2.15
C SER A 363 7.41 -17.20 1.52
N PRO A 364 6.71 -18.09 0.78
CA PRO A 364 5.40 -17.75 0.26
C PRO A 364 4.42 -17.53 1.41
N VAL A 365 3.55 -16.53 1.28
CA VAL A 365 2.55 -16.20 2.29
C VAL A 365 1.32 -17.08 2.03
N ARG A 366 1.03 -17.98 2.97
CA ARG A 366 -0.20 -18.80 2.90
C ARG A 366 -1.37 -18.01 3.47
N VAL A 367 -2.28 -17.60 2.59
CA VAL A 367 -3.54 -16.93 2.94
C VAL A 367 -4.67 -17.92 2.76
N TYR A 368 -5.14 -18.54 3.85
CA TYR A 368 -6.25 -19.51 3.83
C TYR A 368 -6.17 -20.57 2.73
N ASN A 369 -5.06 -21.33 2.73
CA ASN A 369 -4.74 -22.37 1.73
C ASN A 369 -4.42 -21.86 0.31
N ARG A 370 -4.27 -20.55 0.11
CA ARG A 370 -3.76 -19.95 -1.13
C ARG A 370 -2.32 -19.49 -0.92
N THR A 371 -1.42 -19.95 -1.76
CA THR A 371 0.01 -19.63 -1.68
C THR A 371 0.28 -18.37 -2.51
N MET A 372 0.44 -17.22 -1.84
CA MET A 372 0.73 -15.94 -2.48
C MET A 372 2.23 -15.64 -2.47
N TRP A 373 2.76 -15.18 -3.60
CA TRP A 373 4.17 -14.86 -3.79
C TRP A 373 4.37 -13.35 -3.80
N LEU A 374 5.21 -12.84 -2.89
CA LEU A 374 5.59 -11.43 -2.85
C LEU A 374 6.73 -11.17 -3.84
N TYR A 375 6.50 -10.32 -4.84
CA TYR A 375 7.49 -10.03 -5.89
C TYR A 375 8.04 -8.60 -5.84
N ASP A 376 7.30 -7.66 -5.25
CA ASP A 376 7.72 -6.27 -5.08
C ASP A 376 7.17 -5.71 -3.76
N CYS A 377 7.71 -4.59 -3.31
CA CYS A 377 7.25 -3.87 -2.13
C CYS A 377 7.34 -2.36 -2.35
N ASP A 378 6.65 -1.59 -1.52
CA ASP A 378 6.68 -0.13 -1.63
C ASP A 378 7.98 0.49 -1.07
N ASP A 379 8.28 1.73 -1.45
CA ASP A 379 9.53 2.38 -1.03
C ASP A 379 9.61 2.61 0.48
N PHE A 380 8.47 2.86 1.13
CA PHE A 380 8.39 2.91 2.59
C PHE A 380 8.77 1.56 3.21
N THR A 381 8.22 0.47 2.67
CA THR A 381 8.52 -0.89 3.09
C THR A 381 10.03 -1.16 2.95
N ARG A 382 10.63 -0.83 1.80
CA ARG A 382 12.08 -1.00 1.58
C ARG A 382 12.91 -0.31 2.66
N ARG A 383 12.61 0.96 2.97
CA ARG A 383 13.31 1.73 4.01
C ARG A 383 13.11 1.13 5.39
N TRP A 384 11.89 0.69 5.72
CA TRP A 384 11.60 0.07 7.01
C TRP A 384 12.43 -1.21 7.25
N TYR A 385 12.51 -2.10 6.25
CA TYR A 385 13.32 -3.32 6.34
C TYR A 385 14.82 -3.02 6.38
N ARG A 386 15.28 -1.96 5.70
CA ARG A 386 16.66 -1.49 5.79
C ARG A 386 16.99 -1.02 7.22
N ASP A 387 16.14 -0.18 7.81
CA ASP A 387 16.39 0.43 9.11
C ASP A 387 16.26 -0.56 10.27
N LYS A 388 15.30 -1.49 10.21
CA LYS A 388 15.00 -2.43 11.31
C LYS A 388 15.73 -3.76 11.21
N LEU A 389 15.99 -4.26 10.01
CA LEU A 389 16.58 -5.59 9.78
C LEU A 389 17.92 -5.53 9.03
N GLY A 390 18.36 -4.35 8.57
CA GLY A 390 19.63 -4.22 7.85
C GLY A 390 19.66 -4.92 6.49
N LEU A 391 18.50 -5.14 5.86
CA LEU A 391 18.42 -5.82 4.56
C LEU A 391 19.00 -4.95 3.45
N GLY A 392 19.90 -5.53 2.65
CA GLY A 392 20.49 -4.87 1.47
C GLY A 392 19.53 -4.78 0.29
N ASP A 393 19.78 -3.84 -0.62
CA ASP A 393 18.88 -3.50 -1.73
C ASP A 393 18.60 -4.68 -2.67
N ALA A 394 19.55 -5.61 -2.83
CA ALA A 394 19.36 -6.81 -3.64
C ALA A 394 18.27 -7.75 -3.09
N ALA A 395 18.06 -7.78 -1.76
CA ALA A 395 17.03 -8.61 -1.13
C ALA A 395 15.62 -8.00 -1.27
N LEU A 396 15.54 -6.69 -1.54
CA LEU A 396 14.30 -5.91 -1.64
C LEU A 396 14.00 -5.46 -3.08
N ALA A 397 14.81 -5.88 -4.04
CA ALA A 397 14.66 -5.56 -5.45
C ALA A 397 13.42 -6.26 -6.04
N PRO A 398 12.66 -5.57 -6.91
CA PRO A 398 11.50 -6.16 -7.57
C PRO A 398 11.93 -7.34 -8.44
N ARG A 399 11.20 -8.45 -8.36
CA ARG A 399 11.43 -9.63 -9.21
C ARG A 399 10.51 -9.61 -10.43
N PRO A 400 11.04 -9.89 -11.63
CA PRO A 400 10.23 -9.89 -12.84
C PRO A 400 9.20 -11.02 -12.82
N LEU A 401 7.93 -10.69 -13.07
CA LEU A 401 6.85 -11.66 -13.21
C LEU A 401 6.91 -12.31 -14.59
N GLN A 402 7.72 -13.37 -14.70
CA GLN A 402 7.86 -14.14 -15.93
C GLN A 402 6.51 -14.73 -16.40
N ALA A 403 5.63 -15.07 -15.47
CA ALA A 403 4.30 -15.61 -15.74
C ALA A 403 3.33 -14.61 -16.42
N LEU A 404 3.60 -13.30 -16.37
CA LEU A 404 2.76 -12.26 -16.98
C LEU A 404 3.35 -11.66 -18.26
N GLN A 405 4.56 -12.05 -18.66
CA GLN A 405 5.11 -11.61 -19.94
C GLN A 405 4.33 -12.27 -21.08
N LYS A 406 3.44 -11.49 -21.70
CA LYS A 406 2.81 -11.90 -22.96
C LYS A 406 3.92 -12.17 -23.96
N GLN A 407 3.96 -13.39 -24.49
CA GLN A 407 4.88 -13.73 -25.57
C GLN A 407 4.60 -12.78 -26.73
N ALA A 408 5.63 -12.04 -27.14
CA ALA A 408 5.53 -11.19 -28.31
C ALA A 408 5.18 -12.08 -29.51
N ARG A 409 4.21 -11.64 -30.31
CA ARG A 409 3.93 -12.35 -31.56
C ARG A 409 5.20 -12.30 -32.42
N PRO A 410 5.57 -13.40 -33.09
CA PRO A 410 6.71 -13.38 -34.00
C PRO A 410 6.47 -12.28 -35.05
N PRO A 411 7.52 -11.50 -35.41
CA PRO A 411 7.38 -10.49 -36.44
C PRO A 411 7.01 -11.17 -37.76
N ILE A 412 6.04 -10.57 -38.46
CA ILE A 412 5.64 -11.05 -39.79
C ILE A 412 6.80 -10.78 -40.74
N GLN A 413 7.32 -11.84 -41.37
CA GLN A 413 8.33 -11.70 -42.40
C GLN A 413 7.68 -11.24 -43.70
N VAL A 414 8.24 -10.19 -44.31
CA VAL A 414 7.78 -9.69 -45.60
C VAL A 414 8.18 -10.69 -46.68
N PRO A 415 7.24 -11.22 -47.48
CA PRO A 415 7.58 -12.14 -48.56
C PRO A 415 8.39 -11.43 -49.66
N PRO A 416 9.36 -12.11 -50.29
CA PRO A 416 10.06 -11.56 -51.45
C PRO A 416 9.10 -11.39 -52.64
N ASN A 417 9.41 -10.45 -53.55
CA ASN A 417 8.62 -10.29 -54.78
C ASN A 417 9.01 -11.39 -55.78
N THR A 418 8.38 -12.56 -55.65
CA THR A 418 8.59 -13.70 -56.56
C THR A 418 7.93 -13.50 -57.92
N SER A 419 6.99 -12.57 -58.04
CA SER A 419 6.21 -12.37 -59.27
C SER A 419 7.01 -11.72 -60.40
N GLY A 420 8.07 -10.96 -60.09
CA GLY A 420 8.88 -10.26 -61.09
C GLY A 420 8.14 -9.13 -61.83
N ILE A 421 6.93 -8.79 -61.37
CA ILE A 421 6.09 -7.73 -61.94
C ILE A 421 6.21 -6.49 -61.06
N GLY A 422 6.39 -5.33 -61.70
CA GLY A 422 6.52 -4.05 -61.01
C GLY A 422 7.88 -3.84 -60.33
N SER A 423 8.04 -2.68 -59.70
CA SER A 423 9.22 -2.42 -58.87
C SER A 423 9.06 -3.08 -57.49
N GLU A 424 10.17 -3.30 -56.80
CA GLU A 424 10.14 -3.94 -55.48
C GLU A 424 9.37 -3.13 -54.45
N LEU A 425 9.60 -1.81 -54.46
CA LEU A 425 8.92 -0.87 -53.57
C LEU A 425 7.43 -0.81 -53.85
N ASP A 426 7.03 -0.94 -55.12
CA ASP A 426 5.63 -0.92 -55.54
C ASP A 426 4.91 -2.22 -55.14
N SER A 427 5.51 -3.39 -55.44
CA SER A 427 4.94 -4.67 -55.02
C SER A 427 4.84 -4.81 -53.50
N LEU A 428 5.74 -4.17 -52.76
CA LEU A 428 5.72 -4.15 -51.30
C LEU A 428 4.48 -3.41 -50.74
N GLN A 429 3.92 -2.45 -51.47
CA GLN A 429 2.69 -1.77 -51.06
C GLN A 429 1.48 -2.70 -51.04
N ASN A 430 1.45 -3.71 -51.91
CA ASN A 430 0.42 -4.76 -51.89
C ASN A 430 0.52 -5.64 -50.64
N VAL A 431 1.72 -5.77 -50.05
CA VAL A 431 1.93 -6.52 -48.80
C VAL A 431 1.53 -5.68 -47.59
N TYR A 432 1.88 -4.40 -47.60
CA TYR A 432 1.59 -3.50 -46.47
C TYR A 432 0.14 -3.04 -46.41
N HIS A 433 -0.53 -2.92 -47.55
CA HIS A 433 -1.86 -2.33 -47.63
C HIS A 433 -2.80 -3.18 -48.49
N LEU A 434 -4.04 -3.37 -47.99
CA LEU A 434 -5.11 -4.01 -48.76
C LEU A 434 -5.45 -3.21 -50.02
N VAL A 435 -5.44 -1.88 -49.91
CA VAL A 435 -5.54 -0.95 -51.03
C VAL A 435 -4.15 -0.35 -51.25
N PRO A 436 -3.44 -0.73 -52.32
CA PRO A 436 -2.06 -0.31 -52.54
C PRO A 436 -1.98 1.21 -52.69
N LYS A 437 -0.97 1.80 -52.06
CA LYS A 437 -0.67 3.23 -52.18
C LYS A 437 0.50 3.40 -53.12
N ALA A 438 0.46 4.44 -53.95
CA ALA A 438 1.60 4.78 -54.80
C ALA A 438 2.84 5.06 -53.92
N VAL A 439 3.97 4.48 -54.29
CA VAL A 439 5.25 4.75 -53.64
C VAL A 439 5.58 6.23 -53.80
N GLN A 440 5.84 6.90 -52.68
CA GLN A 440 6.24 8.30 -52.70
C GLN A 440 7.76 8.39 -52.81
N PRO A 441 8.32 9.06 -53.84
CA PRO A 441 9.75 9.31 -53.89
C PRO A 441 10.16 10.28 -52.78
N ASP A 442 11.42 10.20 -52.35
CA ASP A 442 11.97 11.17 -51.41
C ASP A 442 12.18 12.52 -52.10
N PHE A 443 11.15 13.36 -52.05
CA PHE A 443 11.15 14.69 -52.65
C PHE A 443 12.25 15.59 -52.10
N ASN A 444 12.61 15.46 -50.82
CA ASN A 444 13.65 16.29 -50.22
C ASN A 444 15.02 15.92 -50.80
N HIS A 445 15.29 14.62 -50.92
CA HIS A 445 16.51 14.13 -51.56
C HIS A 445 16.59 14.59 -53.02
N PHE A 446 15.49 14.45 -53.77
CA PHE A 446 15.40 14.90 -55.16
C PHE A 446 15.72 16.39 -55.30
N VAL A 447 15.06 17.26 -54.53
CA VAL A 447 15.23 18.72 -54.63
C VAL A 447 16.63 19.16 -54.21
N GLN A 448 17.21 18.58 -53.17
CA GLN A 448 18.54 18.95 -52.68
C GLN A 448 19.66 18.58 -53.66
N ASN A 449 19.45 17.50 -54.42
CA ASN A 449 20.44 16.95 -55.33
C ASN A 449 20.10 17.15 -56.81
N ASP A 450 19.04 17.90 -57.10
CA ASP A 450 18.67 18.25 -58.47
C ASP A 450 19.82 19.02 -59.15
N GLY A 451 20.09 18.65 -60.40
CA GLY A 451 21.23 19.17 -61.17
C GLY A 451 22.62 18.65 -60.76
N LYS A 452 22.76 17.89 -59.67
CA LYS A 452 24.06 17.31 -59.27
C LYS A 452 24.26 15.95 -59.94
N VAL A 453 25.27 15.86 -60.80
CA VAL A 453 25.58 14.63 -61.55
C VAL A 453 27.04 14.26 -61.38
N LEU A 454 27.30 13.02 -60.97
CA LEU A 454 28.65 12.47 -60.90
C LEU A 454 29.00 11.78 -62.23
N ARG A 455 29.91 12.36 -62.99
CA ARG A 455 30.41 11.84 -64.26
C ARG A 455 31.77 11.17 -64.10
N PHE A 456 31.86 9.95 -64.63
CA PHE A 456 33.08 9.16 -64.70
C PHE A 456 33.37 8.76 -66.13
N THR A 457 34.65 8.58 -66.46
CA THR A 457 35.02 7.82 -67.64
C THR A 457 35.11 6.35 -67.27
N GLY A 458 34.62 5.49 -68.15
CA GLY A 458 34.66 4.05 -67.97
C GLY A 458 35.07 3.33 -69.23
N ARG A 459 35.61 2.12 -69.05
CA ARG A 459 35.90 1.17 -70.13
C ARG A 459 35.23 -0.16 -69.83
N MET A 460 34.94 -0.93 -70.86
CA MET A 460 34.45 -2.29 -70.67
C MET A 460 35.58 -3.20 -70.21
N VAL A 461 35.29 -4.07 -69.25
CA VAL A 461 36.24 -5.07 -68.73
C VAL A 461 35.61 -6.45 -68.74
N ASP A 462 36.46 -7.47 -68.82
CA ASP A 462 36.03 -8.87 -68.80
C ASP A 462 35.23 -9.17 -67.54
N ALA A 463 34.12 -9.87 -67.74
CA ALA A 463 33.15 -10.18 -66.71
C ALA A 463 32.80 -11.68 -66.74
N PRO A 464 32.14 -12.19 -65.70
CA PRO A 464 31.65 -13.58 -65.69
C PRO A 464 30.70 -13.92 -66.86
N GLY A 465 30.13 -12.91 -67.54
CA GLY A 465 29.24 -13.06 -68.69
C GLY A 465 29.92 -13.26 -70.05
N GLY A 466 31.26 -13.26 -70.09
CA GLY A 466 32.05 -13.48 -71.32
C GLY A 466 33.17 -12.44 -71.50
N PRO A 467 34.20 -12.76 -72.29
CA PRO A 467 35.29 -11.82 -72.61
C PRO A 467 34.77 -10.67 -73.47
N VAL A 468 35.37 -9.49 -73.29
CA VAL A 468 35.09 -8.31 -74.12
C VAL A 468 35.81 -8.46 -75.46
N ASN A 469 35.13 -8.15 -76.56
CA ASN A 469 35.78 -8.12 -77.87
C ASN A 469 36.87 -7.06 -77.91
N ASP A 470 37.96 -7.30 -78.65
CA ASP A 470 39.10 -6.36 -78.75
C ASP A 470 38.65 -4.95 -79.16
N THR A 471 37.69 -4.85 -80.09
CA THR A 471 37.10 -3.57 -80.51
C THR A 471 36.30 -2.88 -79.40
N ASP A 472 35.64 -3.65 -78.52
CA ASP A 472 34.86 -3.12 -77.40
C ASP A 472 35.76 -2.70 -76.22
N ALA A 473 36.94 -3.30 -76.08
CA ALA A 473 37.92 -2.97 -75.05
C ALA A 473 38.54 -1.56 -75.25
N GLU A 474 38.65 -1.12 -76.50
CA GLU A 474 39.16 0.21 -76.86
C GLU A 474 38.14 1.33 -76.64
N ARG A 475 36.84 1.01 -76.56
CA ARG A 475 35.77 2.00 -76.39
C ARG A 475 35.84 2.67 -75.02
N ARG A 476 35.43 3.93 -74.98
CA ARG A 476 35.36 4.75 -73.76
C ARG A 476 33.95 5.24 -73.58
N PHE A 477 33.49 5.23 -72.34
CA PHE A 477 32.13 5.59 -71.95
C PHE A 477 32.16 6.67 -70.90
N VAL A 478 31.16 7.53 -70.90
CA VAL A 478 30.86 8.46 -69.83
C VAL A 478 29.73 7.86 -69.00
N VAL A 479 30.04 7.45 -67.78
CA VAL A 479 29.07 6.96 -66.81
C VAL A 479 28.62 8.13 -65.95
N SER A 480 27.35 8.50 -66.07
CA SER A 480 26.73 9.59 -65.31
C SER A 480 25.81 9.01 -64.24
N TYR A 481 26.10 9.28 -62.97
CA TYR A 481 25.28 8.95 -61.82
C TYR A 481 24.54 10.21 -61.33
N TYR A 482 23.22 10.16 -61.31
CA TYR A 482 22.37 11.27 -60.92
C TYR A 482 22.04 11.18 -59.43
N LEU A 483 22.50 12.15 -58.64
CA LEU A 483 22.30 12.16 -57.18
C LEU A 483 20.85 12.47 -56.76
N SER A 484 19.98 12.86 -57.71
CA SER A 484 18.58 13.18 -57.43
C SER A 484 17.69 11.95 -57.26
N ASP A 485 18.02 10.86 -57.95
CA ASP A 485 17.18 9.65 -58.07
C ASP A 485 18.00 8.35 -58.15
N ASP A 486 19.28 8.40 -57.81
CA ASP A 486 20.24 7.27 -57.84
C ASP A 486 20.32 6.52 -59.17
N SER A 487 19.95 7.18 -60.27
CA SER A 487 19.94 6.56 -61.59
C SER A 487 21.29 6.68 -62.30
N ILE A 488 21.60 5.71 -63.15
CA ILE A 488 22.84 5.63 -63.93
C ILE A 488 22.51 5.73 -65.41
N GLN A 489 23.29 6.50 -66.13
CA GLN A 489 23.28 6.60 -67.58
C GLN A 489 24.69 6.33 -68.12
N ILE A 490 24.79 5.58 -69.22
CA ILE A 490 26.07 5.30 -69.87
C ILE A 490 25.99 5.86 -71.29
N PHE A 491 26.89 6.79 -71.61
CA PHE A 491 26.94 7.46 -72.91
C PHE A 491 28.30 7.27 -73.55
N GLU A 492 28.32 6.89 -74.82
CA GLU A 492 29.54 6.78 -75.61
C GLU A 492 29.72 8.05 -76.46
N PRO A 493 30.80 8.82 -76.25
CA PRO A 493 31.11 9.95 -77.10
C PRO A 493 31.42 9.49 -78.54
N PRO A 494 30.89 10.18 -79.57
CA PRO A 494 31.15 9.80 -80.96
C PRO A 494 32.62 10.08 -81.34
N LEU A 495 33.32 9.06 -81.81
CA LEU A 495 34.70 9.16 -82.30
C LEU A 495 34.71 9.16 -83.84
N ARG A 496 35.50 10.07 -84.43
CA ARG A 496 35.70 10.09 -85.89
C ARG A 496 36.50 8.86 -86.31
N ASN A 497 36.13 8.25 -87.44
CA ASN A 497 36.83 7.11 -88.04
C ASN A 497 36.86 5.82 -87.20
N SER A 498 36.04 5.68 -86.15
CA SER A 498 35.94 4.45 -85.36
C SER A 498 35.09 3.35 -86.02
N GLY A 499 34.26 3.71 -87.00
CA GLY A 499 33.29 2.80 -87.61
C GLY A 499 32.09 2.45 -86.71
N ILE A 500 32.03 2.99 -85.49
CA ILE A 500 30.98 2.74 -84.50
C ILE A 500 30.22 4.04 -84.22
N ALA A 501 28.89 3.99 -84.33
CA ALA A 501 28.04 5.11 -83.96
C ALA A 501 28.05 5.28 -82.43
N GLY A 502 28.57 6.42 -81.95
CA GLY A 502 28.44 6.80 -80.55
C GLY A 502 27.00 7.14 -80.18
N GLY A 503 26.71 7.27 -78.88
CA GLY A 503 25.38 7.58 -78.38
C GLY A 503 25.11 7.01 -77.00
N LYS A 504 23.83 6.98 -76.60
CA LYS A 504 23.41 6.39 -75.32
C LYS A 504 23.57 4.87 -75.39
N PHE A 505 24.51 4.32 -74.62
CA PHE A 505 24.65 2.87 -74.44
C PHE A 505 23.59 2.34 -73.46
N LEU A 506 23.35 3.08 -72.37
CA LEU A 506 22.31 2.80 -71.39
C LEU A 506 21.52 4.07 -71.11
N GLU A 507 20.20 4.01 -71.28
CA GLU A 507 19.30 5.08 -70.87
C GLU A 507 19.23 5.19 -69.34
N ARG A 508 18.98 6.41 -68.84
CA ARG A 508 18.93 6.72 -67.40
C ARG A 508 17.96 5.79 -66.68
N ARG A 509 18.48 4.93 -65.81
CA ARG A 509 17.69 4.03 -64.96
C ARG A 509 18.47 3.59 -63.72
N LYS A 510 17.76 3.10 -62.71
CA LYS A 510 18.37 2.45 -61.55
C LYS A 510 18.92 1.08 -61.96
N LEU A 511 20.11 0.74 -61.44
CA LEU A 511 20.77 -0.53 -61.70
C LEU A 511 20.90 -1.32 -60.41
N VAL A 512 20.77 -2.65 -60.53
CA VAL A 512 20.89 -3.60 -59.42
C VAL A 512 22.26 -4.27 -59.48
N LYS A 513 22.87 -4.51 -58.32
CA LYS A 513 24.15 -5.20 -58.20
C LYS A 513 24.04 -6.65 -58.67
N PRO A 514 25.09 -7.22 -59.30
CA PRO A 514 25.05 -8.59 -59.77
C PRO A 514 24.90 -9.56 -58.60
N GLY A 515 23.90 -10.44 -58.65
CA GLY A 515 23.65 -11.45 -57.61
C GLY A 515 23.02 -10.93 -56.31
N SER A 516 22.71 -9.63 -56.23
CA SER A 516 21.99 -9.03 -55.11
C SER A 516 20.71 -8.37 -55.61
N ARG A 517 19.81 -8.06 -54.67
CA ARG A 517 18.60 -7.28 -54.89
C ARG A 517 18.82 -5.78 -54.63
N GLU A 518 20.02 -5.42 -54.17
CA GLU A 518 20.40 -4.04 -53.84
C GLU A 518 20.74 -3.22 -55.09
N GLU A 519 20.22 -2.01 -55.16
CA GLU A 519 20.56 -1.02 -56.18
C GLU A 519 21.98 -0.46 -55.96
N TYR A 520 22.65 -0.01 -57.03
CA TYR A 520 23.90 0.74 -56.92
C TYR A 520 23.65 2.09 -56.25
N ASN A 521 24.49 2.43 -55.28
CA ASN A 521 24.40 3.66 -54.53
C ASN A 521 25.62 4.56 -54.80
N GLN A 522 25.58 5.82 -54.35
CA GLN A 522 26.67 6.78 -54.49
C GLN A 522 27.99 6.27 -53.89
N HIS A 523 27.93 5.44 -52.85
CA HIS A 523 29.11 4.84 -52.21
C HIS A 523 29.83 3.82 -53.11
N ASP A 524 29.12 3.23 -54.07
CA ASP A 524 29.70 2.29 -55.03
C ASP A 524 30.37 3.00 -56.21
N MET A 525 30.22 4.33 -56.31
CA MET A 525 30.77 5.17 -57.38
C MET A 525 32.13 5.72 -56.96
N PHE A 526 33.22 5.11 -57.42
CA PHE A 526 34.59 5.60 -57.24
C PHE A 526 35.52 5.08 -58.35
N MET A 527 36.65 5.75 -58.58
CA MET A 527 37.62 5.30 -59.58
C MET A 527 38.23 3.93 -59.21
N GLY A 528 38.17 3.00 -60.16
CA GLY A 528 38.48 1.58 -60.00
C GLY A 528 37.26 0.71 -59.65
N ALA A 529 36.08 1.30 -59.40
CA ALA A 529 34.86 0.54 -59.19
C ALA A 529 34.38 -0.13 -60.49
N ARG A 530 33.73 -1.29 -60.35
CA ARG A 530 33.17 -2.06 -61.46
C ARG A 530 31.65 -2.02 -61.40
N ILE A 531 31.01 -1.49 -62.44
CA ILE A 531 29.56 -1.35 -62.55
C ILE A 531 29.06 -2.33 -63.61
N ALA A 532 28.24 -3.28 -63.19
CA ALA A 532 27.55 -4.20 -64.09
C ALA A 532 26.27 -3.55 -64.63
N ALA A 533 26.17 -3.42 -65.96
CA ALA A 533 25.01 -2.86 -66.65
C ALA A 533 24.69 -3.68 -67.90
N SER A 534 23.44 -4.14 -68.03
CA SER A 534 22.92 -4.85 -69.21
C SER A 534 23.82 -6.01 -69.71
N GLY A 535 24.38 -6.79 -68.77
CA GLY A 535 25.23 -7.95 -69.07
C GLY A 535 26.70 -7.63 -69.35
N ARG A 536 27.10 -6.35 -69.34
CA ARG A 536 28.50 -5.91 -69.46
C ARG A 536 28.98 -5.29 -68.16
N THR A 537 30.29 -5.30 -67.93
CA THR A 537 30.91 -4.65 -66.76
C THR A 537 31.77 -3.48 -67.21
N PHE A 538 31.57 -2.34 -66.58
CA PHE A 538 32.32 -1.10 -66.82
C PHE A 538 33.21 -0.81 -65.62
N GLU A 539 34.51 -0.71 -65.84
CA GLU A 539 35.45 -0.21 -64.84
C GLU A 539 35.54 1.31 -64.96
N LEU A 540 35.31 2.02 -63.86
CA LEU A 540 35.45 3.47 -63.80
C LEU A 540 36.95 3.82 -63.76
N THR A 541 37.47 4.37 -64.85
CA THR A 541 38.89 4.66 -64.99
C THR A 541 39.26 6.05 -64.47
N ASP A 542 38.39 7.03 -64.69
CA ASP A 542 38.65 8.42 -64.33
C ASP A 542 37.35 9.13 -63.93
N ALA A 543 37.46 10.32 -63.36
CA ALA A 543 36.33 11.09 -62.85
C ALA A 543 36.45 12.57 -63.24
N ASP A 544 35.32 13.22 -63.54
CA ASP A 544 35.27 14.65 -63.87
C ASP A 544 35.66 15.51 -62.66
N ASP A 545 36.25 16.68 -62.89
CA ASP A 545 36.76 17.56 -61.83
C ASP A 545 35.68 18.00 -60.85
N TYR A 546 34.46 18.20 -61.35
CA TYR A 546 33.30 18.47 -60.49
C TYR A 546 33.06 17.33 -59.50
N THR A 547 33.17 16.08 -59.94
CA THR A 547 32.89 14.91 -59.11
C THR A 547 33.93 14.72 -58.01
N LEU A 548 35.20 14.90 -58.35
CA LEU A 548 36.29 14.77 -57.39
C LEU A 548 36.17 15.84 -56.30
N LYS A 549 35.94 17.11 -56.69
CA LYS A 549 35.67 18.20 -55.73
C LYS A 549 34.44 17.92 -54.87
N TYR A 550 33.37 17.39 -55.45
CA TYR A 550 32.16 17.03 -54.73
C TYR A 550 32.44 15.94 -53.69
N MET A 551 33.11 14.85 -54.07
CA MET A 551 33.42 13.74 -53.15
C MET A 551 34.36 14.17 -52.02
N GLU A 552 35.35 15.01 -52.31
CA GLU A 552 36.26 15.58 -51.32
C GLU A 552 35.52 16.49 -50.33
N ALA A 553 34.60 17.35 -50.80
CA ALA A 553 33.77 18.19 -49.95
C ALA A 553 32.87 17.37 -49.01
N TYR A 554 32.37 16.23 -49.49
CA TYR A 554 31.54 15.29 -48.75
C TYR A 554 32.30 14.06 -48.24
N ARG A 555 33.53 14.25 -47.72
CA ARG A 555 34.44 13.18 -47.23
C ARG A 555 33.83 12.11 -46.32
N ARG A 556 32.82 12.45 -45.51
CA ARG A 556 32.14 11.48 -44.63
C ARG A 556 31.26 10.48 -45.41
N LEU A 557 30.69 10.92 -46.52
CA LEU A 557 29.88 10.08 -47.42
C LEU A 557 30.77 9.27 -48.36
N PHE A 558 31.95 9.79 -48.70
CA PHE A 558 32.91 9.14 -49.61
C PHE A 558 34.23 8.83 -48.89
N PRO A 559 34.34 7.71 -48.16
CA PRO A 559 35.56 7.35 -47.43
C PRO A 559 36.80 7.27 -48.33
N LYS A 560 36.61 6.91 -49.61
CA LYS A 560 37.67 6.82 -50.62
C LYS A 560 38.25 8.18 -51.05
N SER A 561 37.60 9.27 -50.69
CA SER A 561 38.03 10.65 -50.94
C SER A 561 38.46 11.39 -49.66
N ASP A 562 38.53 10.70 -48.51
CA ASP A 562 39.01 11.31 -47.27
C ASP A 562 40.53 11.16 -47.15
N TYR A 563 41.23 12.27 -47.35
CA TYR A 563 42.68 12.34 -47.26
C TYR A 563 43.24 11.78 -45.94
N HIS A 564 42.64 12.10 -44.80
CA HIS A 564 43.18 11.67 -43.50
C HIS A 564 43.03 10.15 -43.29
N LEU A 565 41.89 9.59 -43.70
CA LEU A 565 41.66 8.16 -43.64
C LEU A 565 42.64 7.42 -44.54
N ILE A 566 42.88 7.94 -45.74
CA ILE A 566 43.81 7.36 -46.71
C ILE A 566 45.24 7.37 -46.17
N ILE A 567 45.72 8.51 -45.66
CA ILE A 567 47.08 8.60 -45.09
C ILE A 567 47.23 7.67 -43.88
N SER A 568 46.23 7.59 -42.99
CA SER A 568 46.30 6.65 -41.85
C SER A 568 46.38 5.19 -42.29
N LYS A 569 45.66 4.80 -43.35
CA LYS A 569 45.73 3.48 -43.98
C LYS A 569 47.10 3.23 -44.61
N LEU A 570 47.69 4.26 -45.20
CA LEU A 570 49.02 4.25 -45.81
C LEU A 570 50.11 4.08 -44.74
N HIS A 571 50.05 4.82 -43.64
CA HIS A 571 50.95 4.65 -42.49
C HIS A 571 50.85 3.26 -41.86
N ALA A 572 49.63 2.72 -41.71
CA ALA A 572 49.43 1.36 -41.20
C ALA A 572 49.98 0.29 -42.15
N GLY A 573 49.86 0.49 -43.47
CA GLY A 573 50.37 -0.44 -44.49
C GLY A 573 51.90 -0.38 -44.67
N ILE A 574 52.51 0.79 -44.45
CA ILE A 574 53.94 1.04 -44.70
C ILE A 574 54.79 1.05 -43.42
N GLY A 575 54.17 1.00 -42.23
CA GLY A 575 54.83 1.16 -40.92
C GLY A 575 56.01 0.22 -40.57
N ALA A 576 56.40 -0.70 -41.46
CA ALA A 576 57.68 -1.40 -41.37
C ALA A 576 58.79 -0.56 -42.05
N ALA A 577 59.88 -0.22 -41.34
CA ALA A 577 60.98 0.59 -41.86
C ALA A 577 61.58 0.09 -43.20
N SER A 578 61.51 -1.22 -43.48
CA SER A 578 61.95 -1.82 -44.74
C SER A 578 60.95 -1.65 -45.90
N ALA A 579 59.68 -1.34 -45.64
CA ALA A 579 58.68 -1.05 -46.65
C ALA A 579 58.78 0.40 -47.16
N GLY A 580 59.11 1.35 -46.29
CA GLY A 580 59.37 2.75 -46.66
C GLY A 580 60.54 2.90 -47.64
N GLU A 581 61.67 2.25 -47.37
CA GLU A 581 62.85 2.30 -48.25
C GLU A 581 62.59 1.62 -49.61
N ARG A 582 61.83 0.52 -49.60
CA ARG A 582 61.39 -0.16 -50.83
C ARG A 582 60.42 0.70 -51.64
N LEU A 583 59.50 1.42 -50.99
CA LEU A 583 58.62 2.39 -51.66
C LEU A 583 59.42 3.51 -52.29
N ARG A 584 60.38 4.11 -51.55
CA ARG A 584 61.25 5.17 -52.07
C ARG A 584 62.03 4.71 -53.30
N THR A 585 62.64 3.53 -53.23
CA THR A 585 63.40 2.95 -54.34
C THR A 585 62.49 2.67 -55.55
N ALA A 586 61.29 2.11 -55.32
CA ALA A 586 60.34 1.82 -56.38
C ALA A 586 59.79 3.10 -57.05
N MET A 587 59.50 4.17 -56.28
CA MET A 587 59.05 5.45 -56.84
C MET A 587 60.14 6.17 -57.63
N LEU A 588 61.40 6.07 -57.21
CA LEU A 588 62.53 6.60 -57.99
C LEU A 588 62.76 5.80 -59.29
N ALA A 589 62.54 4.48 -59.26
CA ALA A 589 62.64 3.65 -60.47
C ALA A 589 61.54 3.95 -61.51
N LEU A 590 60.39 4.45 -61.07
CA LEU A 590 59.26 4.85 -61.92
C LEU A 590 59.48 6.20 -62.65
N ASP A 591 60.47 6.99 -62.23
CA ASP A 591 60.81 8.30 -62.83
C ASP A 591 62.25 8.31 -63.36
N PRO A 592 62.56 7.53 -64.42
CA PRO A 592 63.90 7.47 -65.00
C PRO A 592 64.35 8.79 -65.64
N GLU A 593 63.40 9.67 -65.98
CA GLU A 593 63.64 10.98 -66.59
C GLU A 593 63.87 12.09 -65.57
N GLY A 594 63.65 11.84 -64.27
CA GLY A 594 63.85 12.81 -63.19
C GLY A 594 62.85 13.98 -63.20
N SER A 595 61.63 13.73 -63.69
CA SER A 595 60.55 14.71 -63.79
C SER A 595 59.94 15.10 -62.44
N GLY A 596 60.19 14.32 -61.38
CA GLY A 596 59.70 14.53 -60.02
C GLY A 596 58.23 14.16 -59.80
N SER A 597 57.55 13.60 -60.81
CA SER A 597 56.13 13.23 -60.76
C SER A 597 55.86 11.87 -61.41
N VAL A 598 54.97 11.08 -60.81
CA VAL A 598 54.63 9.72 -61.27
C VAL A 598 53.13 9.62 -61.60
N PRO A 599 52.72 8.92 -62.66
CA PRO A 599 51.31 8.67 -62.95
C PRO A 599 50.59 7.91 -61.83
N CYS A 600 49.35 8.30 -61.50
CA CYS A 600 48.55 7.68 -60.43
C CYS A 600 48.35 6.17 -60.62
N ALA A 601 48.22 5.69 -61.87
CA ALA A 601 48.05 4.28 -62.18
C ALA A 601 49.31 3.44 -61.87
N ASP A 602 50.49 4.02 -62.09
CA ASP A 602 51.76 3.33 -61.86
C ASP A 602 52.11 3.33 -60.36
N LEU A 603 51.77 4.42 -59.67
CA LEU A 603 51.82 4.47 -58.21
C LEU A 603 50.88 3.45 -57.56
N GLN A 604 49.67 3.27 -58.08
CA GLN A 604 48.74 2.24 -57.59
C GLN A 604 49.33 0.83 -57.74
N ARG A 605 49.95 0.51 -58.89
CA ARG A 605 50.56 -0.81 -59.13
C ARG A 605 51.71 -1.08 -58.18
N THR A 606 52.61 -0.12 -58.00
CA THR A 606 53.75 -0.27 -57.09
C THR A 606 53.33 -0.38 -55.63
N LEU A 607 52.32 0.37 -55.19
CA LEU A 607 51.72 0.19 -53.86
C LEU A 607 51.09 -1.20 -53.69
N ALA A 608 50.44 -1.73 -54.73
CA ALA A 608 49.89 -3.07 -54.72
C ALA A 608 50.99 -4.16 -54.63
N GLU A 609 52.11 -4.00 -55.35
CA GLU A 609 53.28 -4.89 -55.27
C GLU A 609 53.93 -4.87 -53.87
N LEU A 610 53.87 -3.73 -53.18
CA LEU A 610 54.34 -3.56 -51.81
C LEU A 610 53.35 -4.08 -50.75
N GLY A 611 52.20 -4.62 -51.17
CA GLY A 611 51.18 -5.19 -50.28
C GLY A 611 50.20 -4.17 -49.69
N VAL A 612 50.22 -2.92 -50.14
CA VAL A 612 49.28 -1.87 -49.70
C VAL A 612 48.13 -1.78 -50.70
N GLY A 613 47.00 -2.41 -50.35
CA GLY A 613 45.80 -2.43 -51.20
C GLY A 613 45.09 -1.07 -51.27
N MET A 614 45.49 -0.22 -52.22
CA MET A 614 44.85 1.07 -52.50
C MET A 614 44.01 1.04 -53.77
N THR A 615 42.87 1.73 -53.74
CA THR A 615 42.06 1.95 -54.94
C THR A 615 42.57 3.15 -55.72
N LEU A 616 42.38 3.16 -57.04
CA LEU A 616 42.76 4.28 -57.90
C LEU A 616 42.22 5.64 -57.40
N HIS A 617 40.99 5.64 -56.85
CA HIS A 617 40.38 6.81 -56.24
C HIS A 617 41.14 7.38 -55.02
N GLU A 618 41.68 6.50 -54.18
CA GLU A 618 42.44 6.90 -52.99
C GLU A 618 43.77 7.56 -53.40
N VAL A 619 44.44 6.97 -54.40
CA VAL A 619 45.72 7.50 -54.94
C VAL A 619 45.50 8.86 -55.61
N ALA A 620 44.44 8.99 -56.41
CA ALA A 620 44.11 10.26 -57.04
C ALA A 620 43.78 11.34 -55.99
N THR A 621 43.02 11.01 -54.93
CA THR A 621 42.71 11.97 -53.86
C THR A 621 43.99 12.51 -53.19
N VAL A 622 44.96 11.63 -52.92
CA VAL A 622 46.26 12.03 -52.37
C VAL A 622 47.03 12.88 -53.37
N ALA A 623 47.04 12.50 -54.65
CA ALA A 623 47.65 13.29 -55.71
C ALA A 623 47.11 14.73 -55.76
N ARG A 624 45.79 14.89 -55.67
CA ARG A 624 45.08 16.17 -55.73
C ARG A 624 45.38 17.09 -54.55
N GLN A 625 45.62 16.54 -53.37
CA GLN A 625 45.96 17.31 -52.17
C GLN A 625 47.44 17.71 -52.13
N LEU A 626 48.31 16.90 -52.74
CA LEU A 626 49.77 17.11 -52.73
C LEU A 626 50.30 17.88 -53.95
N SER A 627 49.57 17.89 -55.07
CA SER A 627 49.97 18.66 -56.25
C SER A 627 49.48 20.11 -56.18
N SER A 628 50.39 21.06 -56.40
CA SER A 628 50.08 22.50 -56.43
C SER A 628 49.50 22.96 -57.77
N GLY A 629 49.25 22.02 -58.70
CA GLY A 629 48.88 22.28 -60.10
C GLY A 629 47.84 21.32 -60.65
N ALA A 630 47.15 21.74 -61.71
CA ALA A 630 45.87 21.21 -62.21
C ALA A 630 45.87 19.78 -62.80
N SER A 631 46.96 19.02 -62.73
CA SER A 631 47.00 17.65 -63.28
C SER A 631 46.74 16.61 -62.18
N HIS A 632 45.51 16.08 -62.14
CA HIS A 632 45.08 15.09 -61.15
C HIS A 632 45.55 13.65 -61.44
N HIS A 633 46.24 13.44 -62.57
CA HIS A 633 46.78 12.15 -62.99
C HIS A 633 48.24 11.91 -62.57
N GLN A 634 48.88 12.89 -61.94
CA GLN A 634 50.29 12.82 -61.55
C GLN A 634 50.47 13.16 -60.06
N VAL A 635 51.36 12.43 -59.39
CA VAL A 635 51.69 12.58 -57.97
C VAL A 635 53.13 13.05 -57.85
N SER A 636 53.38 14.11 -57.09
CA SER A 636 54.76 14.53 -56.77
C SER A 636 55.42 13.52 -55.83
N ILE A 637 56.59 13.00 -56.23
CA ILE A 637 57.33 11.98 -55.46
C ILE A 637 57.72 12.52 -54.07
N LEU A 638 58.26 13.75 -54.02
CA LEU A 638 58.69 14.38 -52.77
C LEU A 638 57.51 14.68 -51.84
N GLY A 639 56.41 15.19 -52.40
CA GLY A 639 55.19 15.47 -51.63
C GLY A 639 54.59 14.19 -51.05
N PHE A 640 54.58 13.10 -51.83
CA PHE A 640 54.05 11.81 -51.39
C PHE A 640 54.91 11.16 -50.31
N LEU A 641 56.23 11.09 -50.50
CA LEU A 641 57.13 10.51 -49.50
C LEU A 641 57.10 11.30 -48.18
N SER A 642 56.99 12.64 -48.26
CA SER A 642 56.82 13.49 -47.07
C SER A 642 55.50 13.25 -46.35
N ALA A 643 54.41 13.00 -47.06
CA ALA A 643 53.10 12.74 -46.45
C ALA A 643 53.03 11.36 -45.75
N VAL A 644 53.85 10.42 -46.19
CA VAL A 644 53.91 9.04 -45.68
C VAL A 644 54.95 8.88 -44.55
N ASP A 645 55.65 9.96 -44.19
CA ASP A 645 56.66 9.99 -43.11
C ASP A 645 57.85 9.02 -43.35
N VAL A 646 58.21 8.84 -44.62
CA VAL A 646 59.44 8.13 -45.03
C VAL A 646 60.52 9.19 -45.27
N GLN A 647 61.32 9.49 -44.23
CA GLN A 647 62.46 10.42 -44.35
C GLN A 647 63.56 9.87 -45.24
#